data_AF-A0A349CSA0-F1
#
_entry.id   AF-A0A349CSA0-F1
#
_cell.length_a   1.000
_cell.length_b   1.000
_cell.length_c   1.000
_cell.angle_alpha   90.00
_cell.angle_beta   90.00
_cell.angle_gamma   90.00
#
_symmetry.space_group_name_H-M   'P 1'
#
loop_
_entity.id
_entity.type
_entity.pdbx_description
1 polymer ?
#
loop_
_entity_poly.entity_id
_entity_poly.type
_entity_poly.pdbx_seq_one_letter_code
_entity_poly.pdbx_strand_id
1 'polypeptide(L)'
;MGWRNPPVPWSEMEGLLSDRRRPGNRPAGADGGDSPAWSTKRAPYVPPVIERPAGAVPYAELHAHSSFSFLDGASSPEELAEEAERQGLHALAITDHDGFYGIVRFAEAAEGLRLKTVFGAELSLELPAPQNGEPDPVGAHLLVLARGEEGYHRLAGALTHAQLAGREKGRPVYDLDDLAARSRDASGVGHWVIMTGCRKGTVRRALAVSGAAGAATELDRLVERFGADAVCVELIDHGSPLDSRHNDVLFALAQERGLDVVATNNVHYAVPERSHLAAAVAAVRAHRGLDEIDGWLPAHDGAHVRSGAEMAERFARYPGVIERTVTLADELAFPLRRARPSLPRQEVPDGHTPMSWLRHLVWEAVPRKYPDLTDDDAARIDKELGVIEVKDFPGYFLIVHGIVQEARRRGILCQGRGSAANSAVCYLLDITAVDSIAYKLPFERFLSSLRDEEPDIDVDFDSDRREEIIQWVYERYGRERAAQVSNVIQYRPKNAVRDMAKALGHSPGQQDAWSKQVERWGASLDSAPDHDIPDRVIAYATELLKAPRHLGIHSGGMVLTDRPVGEVVPIEHARMEGRTVIQWDKDDAAWMGLVKFDLLGLGMLAAIQYCFDMIRAATGEEWELATIPKEERAVYDMLCRADSIGVFQVESRAQMGLLPRLQPRRFYDLVVQIALIRPGPIQGGAVHPFVRRKLGHEPVVYAHPKLEPVLERTLGVPVFQEQLMQMAMAVGECTGEDADLLRRAMGSKRGVERIESLREKLYEGMATNGLVGEAADAIYAKIQAFANFGFAESHSLSFALLVYASSWIKLHYPAAFLAGLLRAQPMGFYSP
;
A
#
# COMPACT_ATOMS: atom_id res chain seq x y z
N MET A 1 -3.57 -32.54 4.24
CA MET A 1 -4.17 -32.77 5.58
C MET A 1 -5.41 -33.64 5.42
N GLY A 2 -5.63 -34.64 6.28
CA GLY A 2 -6.68 -35.65 6.10
C GLY A 2 -8.09 -35.22 6.53
N TRP A 3 -9.09 -35.80 5.87
CA TRP A 3 -10.55 -35.65 6.04
C TRP A 3 -11.15 -36.14 7.38
N ARG A 4 -10.43 -36.05 8.51
CA ARG A 4 -11.01 -36.36 9.82
C ARG A 4 -11.61 -35.10 10.43
N ASN A 5 -12.94 -35.02 10.42
CA ASN A 5 -13.73 -33.92 10.98
C ASN A 5 -14.38 -34.38 12.30
N PRO A 6 -13.70 -34.27 13.46
CA PRO A 6 -14.32 -34.58 14.74
C PRO A 6 -15.47 -33.57 15.01
N PRO A 7 -16.59 -34.00 15.61
CA PRO A 7 -17.66 -33.10 16.02
C PRO A 7 -17.17 -32.24 17.19
N VAL A 8 -16.60 -31.06 16.87
CA VAL A 8 -16.22 -30.06 17.87
C VAL A 8 -17.48 -29.29 18.27
N PRO A 9 -17.92 -29.33 19.54
CA PRO A 9 -19.06 -28.55 20.02
C PRO A 9 -18.81 -27.04 19.83
N TRP A 10 -19.88 -26.29 19.56
CA TRP A 10 -19.78 -24.83 19.39
C TRP A 10 -19.16 -24.13 20.60
N SER A 11 -19.41 -24.61 21.82
CA SER A 11 -18.80 -24.08 23.05
C SER A 11 -17.28 -24.24 23.06
N GLU A 12 -16.74 -25.27 22.41
CA GLU A 12 -15.29 -25.49 22.29
C GLU A 12 -14.68 -24.61 21.20
N MET A 13 -15.36 -24.47 20.06
CA MET A 13 -14.96 -23.54 18.99
C MET A 13 -15.03 -22.08 19.46
N GLU A 14 -16.07 -21.72 20.22
CA GLU A 14 -16.21 -20.45 20.91
C GLU A 14 -15.11 -20.29 21.94
N GLY A 15 -14.82 -21.28 22.79
CA GLY A 15 -13.72 -21.22 23.77
C GLY A 15 -12.36 -20.92 23.12
N LEU A 16 -12.09 -21.50 21.95
CA LEU A 16 -10.90 -21.22 21.14
C LEU A 16 -10.91 -19.81 20.52
N LEU A 17 -12.08 -19.29 20.14
CA LEU A 17 -12.24 -17.96 19.55
C LEU A 17 -12.37 -16.83 20.60
N SER A 18 -12.76 -17.18 21.83
CA SER A 18 -13.04 -16.28 22.95
C SER A 18 -11.96 -16.31 24.02
N ASP A 19 -10.83 -17.00 23.78
CA ASP A 19 -9.76 -17.19 24.77
C ASP A 19 -9.43 -15.86 25.45
N ARG A 20 -9.76 -15.79 26.75
CA ARG A 20 -9.85 -14.59 27.59
C ARG A 20 -8.47 -14.05 27.99
N ARG A 21 -7.41 -14.45 27.31
CA ARG A 21 -6.12 -13.79 27.43
C ARG A 21 -6.29 -12.38 26.89
N ARG A 22 -6.26 -11.38 27.76
CA ARG A 22 -6.20 -9.96 27.40
C ARG A 22 -5.39 -9.79 26.10
N PRO A 23 -6.00 -9.46 24.95
CA PRO A 23 -5.24 -9.10 23.78
C PRO A 23 -4.95 -7.61 23.88
N GLY A 24 -3.92 -7.28 24.66
CA GLY A 24 -3.17 -6.04 24.42
C GLY A 24 -2.35 -6.09 23.14
N ASN A 25 -2.20 -7.28 22.54
CA ASN A 25 -1.46 -7.49 21.31
C ASN A 25 -2.28 -8.28 20.29
N ARG A 26 -2.49 -7.60 19.16
CA ARG A 26 -2.71 -8.12 17.81
C ARG A 26 -1.89 -9.39 17.55
N PRO A 27 -2.38 -10.36 16.75
CA PRO A 27 -1.53 -11.46 16.27
C PRO A 27 -0.29 -10.88 15.62
N ALA A 28 0.87 -11.20 16.16
CA ALA A 28 2.12 -10.65 15.70
C ALA A 28 2.38 -11.16 14.26
N GLY A 29 2.38 -10.25 13.28
CA GLY A 29 2.56 -10.60 11.86
C GLY A 29 1.30 -10.72 11.01
N ALA A 30 0.10 -10.39 11.52
CA ALA A 30 -1.07 -10.19 10.67
C ALA A 30 -0.91 -8.88 9.86
N ASP A 31 -0.34 -8.99 8.66
CA ASP A 31 -0.59 -8.03 7.60
C ASP A 31 -2.05 -8.18 7.22
N GLY A 32 -2.89 -7.33 7.80
CA GLY A 32 -4.22 -7.17 7.28
C GLY A 32 -4.10 -6.74 5.83
N GLY A 33 -4.13 -7.70 4.90
CA GLY A 33 -4.14 -7.42 3.46
C GLY A 33 -5.38 -6.62 3.09
N ASP A 34 -5.94 -6.81 1.91
CA ASP A 34 -7.22 -6.16 1.56
C ASP A 34 -8.43 -6.70 2.37
N SER A 35 -8.19 -7.38 3.51
CA SER A 35 -9.22 -7.75 4.46
C SER A 35 -9.84 -6.47 5.06
N PRO A 36 -11.14 -6.22 4.85
CA PRO A 36 -11.82 -5.04 5.39
C PRO A 36 -11.92 -5.07 6.93
N ALA A 37 -11.61 -6.21 7.55
CA ALA A 37 -11.53 -6.35 8.99
C ALA A 37 -10.21 -5.79 9.57
N TRP A 38 -9.17 -5.68 8.74
CA TRP A 38 -7.84 -5.26 9.14
C TRP A 38 -7.20 -4.51 7.97
N SER A 39 -7.42 -3.20 7.84
CA SER A 39 -6.52 -2.37 7.02
C SER A 39 -5.62 -1.60 7.96
N THR A 40 -4.32 -1.90 7.93
CA THR A 40 -3.34 -1.00 8.52
C THR A 40 -2.88 -0.06 7.45
N LYS A 41 -3.37 1.18 7.48
CA LYS A 41 -2.60 2.28 6.91
C LYS A 41 -1.30 2.39 7.70
N ARG A 42 -0.16 2.57 7.02
CA ARG A 42 1.09 2.95 7.70
C ARG A 42 0.81 4.21 8.52
N ALA A 43 1.13 4.18 9.81
CA ALA A 43 1.02 5.38 10.63
C ALA A 43 2.05 6.41 10.12
N PRO A 44 1.75 7.72 10.20
CA PRO A 44 2.73 8.74 9.90
C PRO A 44 4.03 8.46 10.65
N TYR A 45 5.15 8.58 9.96
CA TYR A 45 6.44 8.37 10.59
C TYR A 45 6.67 9.38 11.74
N VAL A 46 7.35 8.92 12.78
CA VAL A 46 7.67 9.73 13.97
C VAL A 46 9.14 9.52 14.24
N PRO A 47 9.98 10.55 14.04
CA PRO A 47 11.39 10.41 14.35
C PRO A 47 11.59 10.20 15.86
N PRO A 48 12.60 9.42 16.27
CA PRO A 48 13.04 9.41 17.66
C PRO A 48 13.56 10.81 18.05
N VAL A 49 13.67 11.06 19.36
CA VAL A 49 14.34 12.28 19.83
C VAL A 49 15.82 12.14 19.51
N ILE A 50 16.31 12.95 18.57
CA ILE A 50 17.70 12.96 18.12
C ILE A 50 18.34 14.27 18.57
N GLU A 51 19.42 14.17 19.34
CA GLU A 51 20.24 15.32 19.72
C GLU A 51 21.29 15.56 18.63
N ARG A 52 21.19 16.73 17.99
CA ARG A 52 22.13 17.15 16.96
C ARG A 52 23.38 17.77 17.60
N PRO A 53 24.60 17.46 17.11
CA PRO A 53 25.83 18.01 17.65
C PRO A 53 25.88 19.54 17.53
N ALA A 54 26.30 20.21 18.60
CA ALA A 54 26.49 21.67 18.62
C ALA A 54 27.72 22.03 17.79
N GLY A 55 27.54 22.82 16.73
CA GLY A 55 28.65 23.29 15.88
C GLY A 55 29.18 22.25 14.89
N ALA A 56 28.32 21.38 14.36
CA ALA A 56 28.69 20.43 13.31
C ALA A 56 29.33 21.15 12.10
N VAL A 57 30.41 20.56 11.55
CA VAL A 57 30.97 20.99 10.26
C VAL A 57 29.92 20.76 9.18
N PRO A 58 29.49 21.79 8.43
CA PRO A 58 28.48 21.62 7.39
C PRO A 58 28.96 20.66 6.30
N TYR A 59 28.19 19.60 6.07
CA TYR A 59 28.45 18.59 5.05
C TYR A 59 27.12 18.06 4.53
N ALA A 60 27.03 17.80 3.23
CA ALA A 60 25.91 17.12 2.61
C ALA A 60 26.38 15.83 1.95
N GLU A 61 25.76 14.71 2.29
CA GLU A 61 26.01 13.44 1.61
C GLU A 61 25.14 13.39 0.36
N LEU A 62 25.78 13.33 -0.81
CA LEU A 62 25.11 13.40 -2.12
C LEU A 62 25.07 12.06 -2.87
N HIS A 63 25.55 10.98 -2.26
CA HIS A 63 25.52 9.64 -2.82
C HIS A 63 25.22 8.61 -1.71
N ALA A 64 23.97 8.16 -1.63
CA ALA A 64 23.56 7.16 -0.65
C ALA A 64 22.48 6.21 -1.20
N HIS A 65 22.66 4.93 -0.94
CA HIS A 65 21.74 3.85 -1.28
C HIS A 65 21.03 3.36 -0.02
N SER A 66 19.71 3.34 -0.09
CA SER A 66 18.90 2.72 0.95
C SER A 66 18.72 1.23 0.67
N SER A 67 18.08 0.51 1.59
CA SER A 67 17.67 -0.88 1.37
C SER A 67 16.74 -1.09 0.16
N PHE A 68 16.22 -0.01 -0.43
CA PHE A 68 15.48 -0.05 -1.69
C PHE A 68 16.36 -0.12 -2.95
N SER A 69 17.67 0.14 -2.86
CA SER A 69 18.64 -0.55 -3.71
C SER A 69 18.62 -2.03 -3.31
N PHE A 70 17.68 -2.78 -3.88
CA PHE A 70 17.33 -4.13 -3.41
C PHE A 70 18.56 -5.04 -3.36
N LEU A 71 18.75 -5.65 -2.18
CA LEU A 71 19.87 -6.55 -1.89
C LEU A 71 21.26 -5.91 -2.08
N ASP A 72 21.37 -4.62 -1.82
CA ASP A 72 22.63 -3.87 -1.84
C ASP A 72 22.74 -2.94 -0.63
N GLY A 73 21.84 -1.96 -0.50
CA GLY A 73 21.75 -1.14 0.70
C GLY A 73 21.27 -1.93 1.92
N ALA A 74 21.81 -1.64 3.10
CA ALA A 74 21.54 -2.37 4.34
C ALA A 74 20.88 -1.52 5.44
N SER A 75 20.40 -0.33 5.11
CA SER A 75 19.64 0.52 6.03
C SER A 75 18.43 1.14 5.34
N SER A 76 17.33 1.24 6.06
CA SER A 76 16.11 1.89 5.57
C SER A 76 16.33 3.38 5.29
N PRO A 77 15.52 4.00 4.41
CA PRO A 77 15.54 5.45 4.20
C PRO A 77 15.40 6.24 5.51
N GLU A 78 14.58 5.75 6.42
CA GLU A 78 14.35 6.32 7.75
C GLU A 78 15.63 6.26 8.61
N GLU A 79 16.29 5.10 8.71
CA GLU A 79 17.55 4.96 9.47
C GLU A 79 18.66 5.86 8.91
N LEU A 80 18.75 6.01 7.59
CA LEU A 80 19.72 6.91 6.96
C LEU A 80 19.44 8.37 7.30
N ALA A 81 18.18 8.80 7.28
CA ALA A 81 17.79 10.16 7.67
C ALA A 81 18.04 10.44 9.16
N GLU A 82 17.71 9.47 10.02
CA GLU A 82 17.96 9.55 11.46
C GLU A 82 19.46 9.69 11.76
N GLU A 83 20.30 8.89 11.10
CA GLU A 83 21.75 8.94 11.31
C GLU A 83 22.35 10.22 10.71
N ALA A 84 21.88 10.68 9.55
CA ALA A 84 22.28 11.96 9.00
C ALA A 84 21.94 13.13 9.94
N GLU A 85 20.77 13.12 10.58
CA GLU A 85 20.44 14.12 11.61
C GLU A 85 21.35 13.98 12.84
N ARG A 86 21.63 12.75 13.30
CA ARG A 86 22.53 12.49 14.44
C ARG A 86 23.94 13.00 14.20
N GLN A 87 24.44 12.83 12.98
CA GLN A 87 25.76 13.32 12.55
C GLN A 87 25.77 14.81 12.18
N GLY A 88 24.60 15.45 12.18
CA GLY A 88 24.45 16.88 11.95
C GLY A 88 24.57 17.31 10.49
N LEU A 89 24.31 16.42 9.53
CA LEU A 89 24.38 16.69 8.10
C LEU A 89 23.42 17.81 7.68
N HIS A 90 23.87 18.62 6.73
CA HIS A 90 23.08 19.68 6.12
C HIS A 90 22.00 19.13 5.19
N ALA A 91 22.36 18.13 4.39
CA ALA A 91 21.46 17.45 3.46
C ALA A 91 21.87 15.99 3.26
N LEU A 92 20.92 15.18 2.80
CA LEU A 92 21.15 13.82 2.34
C LEU A 92 20.47 13.63 0.98
N ALA A 93 21.17 13.00 0.05
CA ALA A 93 20.59 12.48 -1.18
C ALA A 93 20.32 10.99 -1.05
N ILE A 94 19.14 10.54 -1.44
CA ILE A 94 18.87 9.12 -1.71
C ILE A 94 18.94 8.89 -3.21
N THR A 95 19.81 7.97 -3.62
CA THR A 95 20.22 7.70 -5.00
C THR A 95 20.17 6.20 -5.26
N ASP A 96 19.05 5.56 -4.92
CA ASP A 96 18.83 4.13 -5.15
C ASP A 96 19.06 3.77 -6.63
N HIS A 97 19.45 2.52 -6.89
CA HIS A 97 19.74 2.07 -8.26
C HIS A 97 18.49 2.08 -9.13
N ASP A 98 18.57 2.72 -10.31
CA ASP A 98 17.58 2.64 -11.39
C ASP A 98 16.13 3.01 -11.01
N GLY A 99 15.93 3.80 -9.94
CA GLY A 99 14.59 4.14 -9.48
C GLY A 99 14.51 5.04 -8.27
N PHE A 100 13.27 5.41 -7.94
CA PHE A 100 12.88 6.25 -6.80
C PHE A 100 12.13 5.42 -5.75
N TYR A 101 12.63 4.22 -5.49
CA TYR A 101 11.96 3.23 -4.67
C TYR A 101 11.80 3.68 -3.20
N GLY A 102 12.86 4.18 -2.56
CA GLY A 102 12.86 4.57 -1.14
C GLY A 102 12.54 6.04 -0.83
N ILE A 103 12.37 6.90 -1.84
CA ILE A 103 12.42 8.35 -1.63
C ILE A 103 11.22 8.93 -0.88
N VAL A 104 10.05 8.29 -0.95
CA VAL A 104 8.85 8.76 -0.23
C VAL A 104 9.03 8.58 1.27
N ARG A 105 9.56 7.43 1.68
CA ARG A 105 9.88 7.14 3.08
C ARG A 105 10.98 8.06 3.60
N PHE A 106 11.99 8.32 2.77
CA PHE A 106 13.02 9.32 3.08
C PHE A 106 12.41 10.71 3.31
N ALA A 107 11.57 11.19 2.38
CA ALA A 107 10.95 12.50 2.47
C ALA A 107 10.00 12.61 3.68
N GLU A 108 9.20 11.57 3.94
CA GLU A 108 8.33 11.50 5.12
C GLU A 108 9.15 11.55 6.42
N ALA A 109 10.28 10.84 6.49
CA ALA A 109 11.17 10.88 7.65
C ALA A 109 11.80 12.27 7.85
N ALA A 110 12.25 12.89 6.76
CA ALA A 110 12.89 14.19 6.79
C ALA A 110 11.95 15.36 7.18
N GLU A 111 10.63 15.26 6.98
CA GLU A 111 9.68 16.31 7.39
C GLU A 111 9.73 16.64 8.89
N GLY A 112 10.14 15.68 9.72
CA GLY A 112 10.32 15.87 11.17
C GLY A 112 11.73 16.27 11.59
N LEU A 113 12.68 16.41 10.66
CA LEU A 113 14.11 16.61 10.90
C LEU A 113 14.57 17.97 10.36
N ARG A 114 15.83 18.36 10.65
CA ARG A 114 16.45 19.58 10.10
C ARG A 114 17.31 19.26 8.86
N LEU A 115 17.02 18.14 8.21
CA LEU A 115 17.78 17.59 7.09
C LEU A 115 17.13 18.00 5.78
N LYS A 116 17.89 18.60 4.85
CA LYS A 116 17.40 18.86 3.50
C LYS A 116 17.42 17.58 2.67
N THR A 117 16.38 17.38 1.85
CA THR A 117 16.24 16.21 0.97
C THR A 117 16.69 16.53 -0.45
N VAL A 118 17.63 15.73 -0.95
CA VAL A 118 18.04 15.70 -2.37
C VAL A 118 17.59 14.36 -2.96
N PHE A 119 17.17 14.36 -4.22
CA PHE A 119 16.68 13.16 -4.90
C PHE A 119 17.48 12.92 -6.18
N GLY A 120 17.82 11.67 -6.42
CA GLY A 120 18.56 11.23 -7.60
C GLY A 120 18.45 9.73 -7.79
N ALA A 121 19.21 9.20 -8.72
CA ALA A 121 19.35 7.77 -8.95
C ALA A 121 20.74 7.45 -9.50
N GLU A 122 21.30 6.31 -9.09
CA GLU A 122 22.47 5.77 -9.77
C GLU A 122 22.01 4.84 -10.90
N LEU A 123 22.26 5.26 -12.15
CA LEU A 123 21.79 4.58 -13.34
C LEU A 123 22.75 3.47 -13.74
N SER A 124 22.23 2.27 -14.00
CA SER A 124 22.99 1.15 -14.51
C SER A 124 23.01 1.13 -16.04
N LEU A 125 24.09 1.62 -16.65
CA LEU A 125 24.31 1.65 -18.09
C LEU A 125 24.86 0.30 -18.59
N GLU A 126 24.59 -0.01 -19.85
CA GLU A 126 25.15 -1.18 -20.56
C GLU A 126 24.81 -2.54 -19.92
N LEU A 127 23.68 -2.65 -19.23
CA LEU A 127 23.22 -3.90 -18.61
C LEU A 127 22.76 -4.93 -19.66
N PRO A 128 23.43 -6.09 -19.80
CA PRO A 128 23.01 -7.10 -20.77
C PRO A 128 21.81 -7.93 -20.28
N ALA A 129 21.67 -8.10 -18.96
CA ALA A 129 20.68 -8.95 -18.30
C ALA A 129 20.41 -8.46 -16.86
N PRO A 130 19.36 -8.97 -16.17
CA PRO A 130 19.15 -8.71 -14.75
C PRO A 130 20.35 -9.10 -13.88
N GLN A 131 20.60 -8.33 -12.82
CA GLN A 131 21.85 -8.38 -12.05
C GLN A 131 21.94 -9.53 -11.02
N ASN A 132 20.80 -10.12 -10.62
CA ASN A 132 20.77 -11.13 -9.57
C ASN A 132 21.54 -12.40 -9.97
N GLY A 133 22.39 -12.89 -9.08
CA GLY A 133 23.24 -14.07 -9.29
C GLY A 133 24.70 -13.75 -9.61
N GLU A 134 25.01 -12.51 -9.93
CA GLU A 134 26.38 -12.06 -10.21
C GLU A 134 26.96 -11.29 -9.02
N PRO A 135 28.14 -11.68 -8.47
CA PRO A 135 28.81 -10.93 -7.41
C PRO A 135 29.15 -9.50 -7.82
N ASP A 136 29.59 -9.31 -9.07
CA ASP A 136 29.87 -8.02 -9.68
C ASP A 136 29.17 -7.88 -11.04
N PRO A 137 27.92 -7.39 -11.08
CA PRO A 137 27.15 -7.28 -12.31
C PRO A 137 27.85 -6.44 -13.38
N VAL A 138 27.78 -6.86 -14.64
CA VAL A 138 28.32 -6.10 -15.79
C VAL A 138 27.55 -4.79 -15.94
N GLY A 139 28.24 -3.69 -16.20
CA GLY A 139 27.62 -2.38 -16.47
C GLY A 139 28.50 -1.23 -15.98
N ALA A 140 28.24 -0.04 -16.49
CA ALA A 140 28.80 1.20 -15.97
C ALA A 140 27.74 1.95 -15.16
N HIS A 141 28.15 2.75 -14.18
CA HIS A 141 27.22 3.56 -13.39
C HIS A 141 27.29 5.02 -13.80
N LEU A 142 26.16 5.71 -13.73
CA LEU A 142 26.06 7.16 -13.88
C LEU A 142 25.15 7.70 -12.77
N LEU A 143 25.71 8.46 -11.84
CA LEU A 143 24.92 9.08 -10.77
C LEU A 143 24.34 10.41 -11.26
N VAL A 144 23.01 10.53 -11.17
CA VAL A 144 22.26 11.72 -11.60
C VAL A 144 21.46 12.28 -10.44
N LEU A 145 21.67 13.55 -10.11
CA LEU A 145 20.93 14.30 -9.09
C LEU A 145 19.97 15.29 -9.74
N ALA A 146 18.73 15.33 -9.28
CA ALA A 146 17.71 16.23 -9.77
C ALA A 146 17.85 17.64 -9.18
N ARG A 147 17.86 18.66 -10.03
CA ARG A 147 17.83 20.07 -9.62
C ARG A 147 16.37 20.51 -9.46
N GLY A 148 15.89 20.48 -8.22
CA GLY A 148 14.52 20.86 -7.90
C GLY A 148 13.46 19.97 -8.53
N GLU A 149 12.23 20.50 -8.55
CA GLU A 149 11.01 19.76 -8.96
C GLU A 149 11.00 19.38 -10.45
N GLU A 150 11.45 20.27 -11.34
CA GLU A 150 11.50 19.97 -12.78
C GLU A 150 12.58 18.94 -13.12
N GLY A 151 13.77 19.03 -12.49
CA GLY A 151 14.82 18.02 -12.61
C GLY A 151 14.34 16.64 -12.15
N TYR A 152 13.52 16.60 -11.10
CA TYR A 152 12.92 15.38 -10.59
C TYR A 152 11.97 14.75 -11.62
N HIS A 153 11.05 15.53 -12.18
CA HIS A 153 10.10 15.04 -13.18
C HIS A 153 10.80 14.49 -14.43
N ARG A 154 11.84 15.19 -14.89
CA ARG A 154 12.67 14.75 -16.02
C ARG A 154 13.38 13.44 -15.72
N LEU A 155 13.98 13.31 -14.54
CA LEU A 155 14.70 12.10 -14.14
C LEU A 155 13.73 10.93 -13.99
N ALA A 156 12.56 11.13 -13.37
CA ALA A 156 11.52 10.11 -13.31
C ALA A 156 11.08 9.64 -14.70
N GLY A 157 10.88 10.58 -15.63
CA GLY A 157 10.53 10.28 -17.02
C GLY A 157 11.63 9.49 -17.76
N ALA A 158 12.90 9.84 -17.54
CA ALA A 158 14.04 9.13 -18.11
C ALA A 158 14.17 7.70 -17.56
N LEU A 159 14.01 7.53 -16.24
CA LEU A 159 13.97 6.22 -15.58
C LEU A 159 12.83 5.37 -16.14
N THR A 160 11.63 5.93 -16.28
CA THR A 160 10.49 5.26 -16.89
C THR A 160 10.80 4.81 -18.32
N HIS A 161 11.34 5.70 -19.15
CA HIS A 161 11.66 5.37 -20.53
C HIS A 161 12.65 4.19 -20.61
N ALA A 162 13.71 4.23 -19.80
CA ALA A 162 14.72 3.19 -19.77
C ALA A 162 14.19 1.85 -19.26
N GLN A 163 13.40 1.85 -18.19
CA GLN A 163 12.77 0.65 -17.64
C GLN A 163 11.83 0.00 -18.66
N LEU A 164 11.04 0.81 -19.39
CA LEU A 164 10.13 0.31 -20.42
C LEU A 164 10.87 -0.19 -21.67
N ALA A 165 11.95 0.49 -22.09
CA ALA A 165 12.80 0.10 -23.21
C ALA A 165 13.52 -1.25 -22.96
N GLY A 166 13.81 -1.57 -21.70
CA GLY A 166 14.41 -2.82 -21.26
C GLY A 166 13.65 -4.09 -21.67
N ARG A 167 12.31 -3.99 -21.78
CA ARG A 167 11.33 -5.07 -22.05
C ARG A 167 11.30 -6.21 -21.03
N GLU A 168 12.20 -6.20 -20.05
CA GLU A 168 12.30 -7.18 -18.97
C GLU A 168 12.54 -6.43 -17.65
N LYS A 169 11.94 -6.91 -16.57
CA LYS A 169 12.10 -6.34 -15.24
C LYS A 169 13.55 -6.44 -14.78
N GLY A 170 14.11 -5.33 -14.30
CA GLY A 170 15.49 -5.26 -13.78
C GLY A 170 16.57 -5.15 -14.87
N ARG A 171 16.20 -4.72 -16.07
CA ARG A 171 17.12 -4.50 -17.20
C ARG A 171 16.84 -3.17 -17.92
N PRO A 172 16.95 -2.01 -17.24
CA PRO A 172 16.74 -0.72 -17.89
C PRO A 172 17.76 -0.50 -19.01
N VAL A 173 17.34 0.20 -20.07
CA VAL A 173 18.20 0.55 -21.21
C VAL A 173 18.27 2.06 -21.32
N TYR A 174 19.40 2.62 -20.93
CA TYR A 174 19.68 4.05 -21.05
C TYR A 174 20.53 4.34 -22.29
N ASP A 175 20.20 5.42 -22.98
CA ASP A 175 21.06 6.02 -24.00
C ASP A 175 21.62 7.34 -23.46
N LEU A 176 22.95 7.49 -23.49
CA LEU A 176 23.64 8.65 -22.92
C LEU A 176 23.28 9.96 -23.64
N ASP A 177 23.03 9.92 -24.94
CA ASP A 177 22.71 11.11 -25.72
C ASP A 177 21.23 11.52 -25.49
N ASP A 178 20.31 10.56 -25.30
CA ASP A 178 18.94 10.81 -24.84
C ASP A 178 18.92 11.40 -23.41
N LEU A 179 19.72 10.85 -22.48
CA LEU A 179 19.86 11.42 -21.14
C LEU A 179 20.37 12.87 -21.20
N ALA A 180 21.39 13.13 -22.02
CA ALA A 180 21.91 14.49 -22.21
C ALA A 180 20.83 15.45 -22.75
N ALA A 181 20.05 15.02 -23.74
CA ALA A 181 18.96 15.81 -24.29
C ALA A 181 17.86 16.11 -23.24
N ARG A 182 17.54 15.16 -22.36
CA ARG A 182 16.54 15.32 -21.29
C ARG A 182 17.03 16.17 -20.13
N SER A 183 18.34 16.22 -19.91
CA SER A 183 18.96 16.97 -18.81
C SER A 183 18.76 18.49 -18.92
N ARG A 184 18.38 18.99 -20.09
CA ARG A 184 18.14 20.42 -20.35
C ARG A 184 16.74 20.67 -20.89
N ASP A 185 16.18 21.84 -20.58
CA ASP A 185 14.93 22.27 -21.21
C ASP A 185 15.18 22.96 -22.56
N ALA A 186 14.10 23.34 -23.25
CA ALA A 186 14.16 23.99 -24.55
C ALA A 186 14.87 25.36 -24.53
N SER A 187 15.03 25.97 -23.36
CA SER A 187 15.80 27.22 -23.17
C SER A 187 17.29 26.98 -22.88
N GLY A 188 17.71 25.72 -22.76
CA GLY A 188 19.08 25.31 -22.49
C GLY A 188 19.44 25.26 -20.99
N VAL A 189 18.48 25.52 -20.09
CA VAL A 189 18.72 25.45 -18.64
C VAL A 189 18.90 23.99 -18.23
N GLY A 190 19.98 23.71 -17.48
CA GLY A 190 20.30 22.41 -16.94
C GLY A 190 19.49 22.06 -15.69
N HIS A 191 18.92 20.87 -15.68
CA HIS A 191 18.04 20.36 -14.62
C HIS A 191 18.63 19.18 -13.85
N TRP A 192 19.81 18.69 -14.25
CA TRP A 192 20.51 17.59 -13.59
C TRP A 192 21.94 17.95 -13.25
N VAL A 193 22.46 17.26 -12.25
CA VAL A 193 23.90 17.22 -11.95
C VAL A 193 24.37 15.78 -12.14
N ILE A 194 25.42 15.63 -12.94
CA ILE A 194 26.02 14.37 -13.33
C ILE A 194 27.29 14.18 -12.53
N MET A 195 27.27 13.22 -11.61
CA MET A 195 28.39 12.88 -10.76
C MET A 195 29.24 11.81 -11.45
N THR A 196 30.58 11.91 -11.37
CA THR A 196 31.46 10.90 -11.97
C THR A 196 31.33 9.50 -11.36
N GLY A 197 30.67 9.38 -10.21
CA GLY A 197 30.13 8.13 -9.68
C GLY A 197 31.09 7.31 -8.84
N CYS A 198 30.62 6.11 -8.48
CA CYS A 198 31.34 5.12 -7.70
C CYS A 198 32.45 4.41 -8.51
N ARG A 199 32.96 3.28 -8.02
CA ARG A 199 33.97 2.46 -8.73
C ARG A 199 33.56 2.03 -10.14
N LYS A 200 32.25 1.97 -10.43
CA LYS A 200 31.69 1.64 -11.75
C LYS A 200 31.39 2.86 -12.62
N GLY A 201 31.58 4.07 -12.09
CA GLY A 201 31.54 5.30 -12.87
C GLY A 201 32.54 5.26 -14.03
N THR A 202 32.13 5.74 -15.21
CA THR A 202 32.95 5.63 -16.44
C THR A 202 34.35 6.22 -16.27
N VAL A 203 34.46 7.36 -15.59
CA VAL A 203 35.72 8.05 -15.31
C VAL A 203 36.63 7.23 -14.38
N ARG A 204 36.12 6.72 -13.25
CA ARG A 204 36.90 5.90 -12.30
C ARG A 204 37.30 4.55 -12.90
N ARG A 205 36.41 3.93 -13.67
CA ARG A 205 36.72 2.70 -14.41
C ARG A 205 37.82 2.93 -15.45
N ALA A 206 37.75 4.02 -16.20
CA ALA A 206 38.80 4.39 -17.15
C ALA A 206 40.12 4.75 -16.46
N LEU A 207 40.09 5.36 -15.27
CA LEU A 207 41.28 5.59 -14.45
C LEU A 207 41.96 4.27 -14.07
N ALA A 208 41.18 3.28 -13.62
CA ALA A 208 41.71 1.98 -13.20
C ALA A 208 42.31 1.18 -14.38
N VAL A 209 41.73 1.29 -15.58
CA VAL A 209 42.15 0.51 -16.77
C VAL A 209 43.26 1.21 -17.56
N SER A 210 43.12 2.53 -17.77
CA SER A 210 43.92 3.31 -18.73
C SER A 210 44.63 4.51 -18.11
N GLY A 211 44.60 4.65 -16.78
CA GLY A 211 45.25 5.73 -16.06
C GLY A 211 44.61 7.11 -16.28
N ALA A 212 45.35 8.16 -15.93
CA ALA A 212 44.85 9.55 -15.96
C ALA A 212 44.36 9.98 -17.35
N ALA A 213 45.00 9.52 -18.43
CA ALA A 213 44.59 9.85 -19.81
C ALA A 213 43.22 9.26 -20.15
N GLY A 214 42.93 8.01 -19.74
CA GLY A 214 41.61 7.41 -19.95
C GLY A 214 40.53 8.11 -19.14
N ALA A 215 40.82 8.44 -17.87
CA ALA A 215 39.91 9.21 -17.02
C ALA A 215 39.59 10.59 -17.62
N ALA A 216 40.61 11.28 -18.14
CA ALA A 216 40.47 12.56 -18.84
C ALA A 216 39.53 12.43 -20.05
N THR A 217 39.72 11.41 -20.90
CA THR A 217 38.86 11.19 -22.07
C THR A 217 37.40 10.96 -21.69
N GLU A 218 37.12 10.11 -20.68
CA GLU A 218 35.73 9.87 -20.26
C GLU A 218 35.12 11.10 -19.56
N LEU A 219 35.92 11.87 -18.84
CA LEU A 219 35.46 13.13 -18.25
C LEU A 219 35.09 14.15 -19.33
N ASP A 220 35.94 14.32 -20.34
CA ASP A 220 35.67 15.18 -21.51
C ASP A 220 34.41 14.73 -22.25
N ARG A 221 34.20 13.41 -22.36
CA ARG A 221 33.01 12.81 -22.97
C ARG A 221 31.71 13.14 -22.24
N LEU A 222 31.74 13.17 -20.89
CA LEU A 222 30.61 13.60 -20.08
C LEU A 222 30.36 15.10 -20.23
N VAL A 223 31.41 15.92 -20.21
CA VAL A 223 31.33 17.38 -20.39
C VAL A 223 30.78 17.75 -21.76
N GLU A 224 31.20 17.06 -22.82
CA GLU A 224 30.69 17.27 -24.19
C GLU A 224 29.18 17.05 -24.28
N ARG A 225 28.66 16.06 -23.54
CA ARG A 225 27.23 15.69 -23.56
C ARG A 225 26.38 16.57 -22.68
N PHE A 226 26.76 16.69 -21.41
CA PHE A 226 25.92 17.30 -20.39
C PHE A 226 26.25 18.78 -20.16
N GLY A 227 27.43 19.24 -20.58
CA GLY A 227 27.95 20.57 -20.30
C GLY A 227 28.75 20.64 -19.00
N ALA A 228 29.73 21.54 -18.95
CA ALA A 228 30.63 21.70 -17.80
C ALA A 228 29.91 22.15 -16.52
N ASP A 229 28.79 22.87 -16.66
CA ASP A 229 27.91 23.33 -15.57
C ASP A 229 27.09 22.20 -14.93
N ALA A 230 26.97 21.05 -15.60
CA ALA A 230 26.22 19.90 -15.10
C ALA A 230 27.12 18.79 -14.53
N VAL A 231 28.39 18.71 -14.95
CA VAL A 231 29.29 17.63 -14.55
C VAL A 231 30.06 18.00 -13.29
N CYS A 232 29.99 17.14 -12.27
CA CYS A 232 30.73 17.28 -11.02
C CYS A 232 31.61 16.06 -10.77
N VAL A 233 32.89 16.31 -10.45
CA VAL A 233 33.85 15.25 -10.14
C VAL A 233 33.70 14.83 -8.69
N GLU A 234 33.50 13.53 -8.49
CA GLU A 234 33.21 12.92 -7.19
C GLU A 234 34.45 12.25 -6.61
N LEU A 235 34.83 12.65 -5.40
CA LEU A 235 35.92 12.05 -4.61
C LEU A 235 35.34 11.15 -3.52
N ILE A 236 35.87 9.92 -3.39
CA ILE A 236 35.45 8.91 -2.41
C ILE A 236 36.70 8.36 -1.74
N ASP A 237 36.66 8.17 -0.42
CA ASP A 237 37.74 7.56 0.36
C ASP A 237 37.15 6.60 1.40
N HIS A 238 37.18 5.30 1.07
CA HIS A 238 36.76 4.22 1.96
C HIS A 238 37.96 3.61 2.71
N GLY A 239 39.13 4.23 2.62
CA GLY A 239 40.38 3.73 3.19
C GLY A 239 41.11 2.70 2.32
N SER A 240 40.75 2.54 1.04
CA SER A 240 41.48 1.64 0.13
C SER A 240 42.86 2.22 -0.21
N PRO A 241 43.91 1.37 -0.39
CA PRO A 241 45.27 1.84 -0.64
C PRO A 241 45.44 2.79 -1.84
N LEU A 242 44.50 2.77 -2.79
CA LEU A 242 44.55 3.60 -4.00
C LEU A 242 43.64 4.84 -3.93
N ASP A 243 42.78 4.99 -2.92
CA ASP A 243 41.76 6.06 -2.89
C ASP A 243 42.39 7.45 -2.97
N SER A 244 43.37 7.74 -2.11
CA SER A 244 44.07 9.03 -2.13
C SER A 244 44.79 9.31 -3.44
N ARG A 245 45.36 8.29 -4.11
CA ARG A 245 46.03 8.47 -5.41
C ARG A 245 45.04 8.71 -6.54
N HIS A 246 43.93 7.99 -6.54
CA HIS A 246 42.87 8.22 -7.50
C HIS A 246 42.25 9.60 -7.31
N ASN A 247 41.99 10.01 -6.07
CA ASN A 247 41.44 11.32 -5.77
C ASN A 247 42.41 12.46 -6.16
N ASP A 248 43.73 12.29 -6.01
CA ASP A 248 44.72 13.25 -6.51
C ASP A 248 44.61 13.48 -8.02
N VAL A 249 44.47 12.39 -8.80
CA VAL A 249 44.31 12.47 -10.25
C VAL A 249 42.98 13.11 -10.63
N LEU A 250 41.87 12.68 -10.01
CA LEU A 250 40.53 13.20 -10.31
C LEU A 250 40.42 14.68 -9.96
N PHE A 251 40.96 15.10 -8.81
CA PHE A 251 40.98 16.50 -8.39
C PHE A 251 41.79 17.37 -9.38
N ALA A 252 42.97 16.90 -9.80
CA ALA A 252 43.78 17.61 -10.79
C ALA A 252 43.05 17.73 -12.15
N LEU A 253 42.45 16.65 -12.64
CA LEU A 253 41.70 16.65 -13.90
C LEU A 253 40.50 17.60 -13.88
N ALA A 254 39.82 17.70 -12.74
CA ALA A 254 38.71 18.63 -12.55
C ALA A 254 39.19 20.09 -12.58
N GLN A 255 40.29 20.40 -11.87
CA GLN A 255 40.90 21.74 -11.85
C GLN A 255 41.35 22.19 -13.24
N GLU A 256 41.98 21.29 -14.02
CA GLU A 256 42.39 21.57 -15.40
C GLU A 256 41.22 21.94 -16.32
N ARG A 257 40.01 21.45 -16.02
CA ARG A 257 38.78 21.66 -16.81
C ARG A 257 37.87 22.73 -16.22
N GLY A 258 38.19 23.26 -15.04
CA GLY A 258 37.32 24.19 -14.31
C GLY A 258 35.99 23.57 -13.88
N LEU A 259 35.98 22.27 -13.56
CA LEU A 259 34.79 21.56 -13.10
C LEU A 259 34.66 21.61 -11.58
N ASP A 260 33.43 21.55 -11.10
CA ASP A 260 33.14 21.40 -9.68
C ASP A 260 33.62 20.04 -9.16
N VAL A 261 34.08 20.03 -7.91
CA VAL A 261 34.52 18.82 -7.21
C VAL A 261 33.82 18.74 -5.87
N VAL A 262 33.30 17.55 -5.54
CA VAL A 262 32.68 17.26 -4.25
C VAL A 262 33.22 15.97 -3.67
N ALA A 263 33.22 15.86 -2.35
CA ALA A 263 33.44 14.58 -1.67
C ALA A 263 32.10 13.98 -1.24
N THR A 264 31.97 12.69 -1.44
CA THR A 264 30.83 11.88 -0.99
C THR A 264 31.39 10.64 -0.29
N ASN A 265 30.53 9.90 0.40
CA ASN A 265 30.93 8.64 1.01
C ASN A 265 30.27 7.41 0.37
N ASN A 266 29.49 7.57 -0.70
CA ASN A 266 28.84 6.46 -1.42
C ASN A 266 28.19 5.47 -0.43
N VAL A 267 27.30 5.99 0.40
CA VAL A 267 26.79 5.33 1.60
C VAL A 267 25.90 4.16 1.23
N HIS A 268 26.08 3.00 1.87
CA HIS A 268 25.24 1.81 1.71
C HIS A 268 24.56 1.38 3.01
N TYR A 269 24.94 1.98 4.14
CA TYR A 269 24.37 1.69 5.46
C TYR A 269 24.47 2.90 6.38
N ALA A 270 23.62 2.97 7.40
CA ALA A 270 23.60 4.11 8.33
C ALA A 270 24.87 4.16 9.20
N VAL A 271 25.22 3.04 9.84
CA VAL A 271 26.30 2.97 10.85
C VAL A 271 27.30 1.84 10.53
N PRO A 272 28.57 1.92 10.98
CA PRO A 272 29.61 0.93 10.65
C PRO A 272 29.24 -0.52 10.96
N GLU A 273 28.49 -0.75 12.04
CA GLU A 273 28.08 -2.08 12.50
C GLU A 273 27.21 -2.82 11.47
N ARG A 274 26.53 -2.09 10.58
CA ARG A 274 25.70 -2.64 9.49
C ARG A 274 26.51 -3.18 8.32
N SER A 275 27.82 -2.97 8.29
CA SER A 275 28.70 -3.45 7.21
C SER A 275 28.64 -4.97 7.02
N HIS A 276 28.54 -5.73 8.11
CA HIS A 276 28.42 -7.19 8.02
C HIS A 276 27.08 -7.64 7.44
N LEU A 277 25.99 -6.93 7.79
CA LEU A 277 24.68 -7.18 7.18
C LEU A 277 24.72 -6.86 5.69
N ALA A 278 25.33 -5.74 5.29
CA ALA A 278 25.50 -5.37 3.88
C ALA A 278 26.25 -6.46 3.10
N ALA A 279 27.34 -6.99 3.66
CA ALA A 279 28.07 -8.12 3.07
C ALA A 279 27.19 -9.37 2.92
N ALA A 280 26.42 -9.72 3.97
CA ALA A 280 25.51 -10.88 3.93
C ALA A 280 24.40 -10.69 2.89
N VAL A 281 23.84 -9.49 2.77
CA VAL A 281 22.82 -9.14 1.78
C VAL A 281 23.40 -9.19 0.35
N ALA A 282 24.63 -8.71 0.13
CA ALA A 282 25.33 -8.84 -1.14
C ALA A 282 25.57 -10.31 -1.53
N ALA A 283 25.85 -11.20 -0.56
CA ALA A 283 25.94 -12.64 -0.79
C ALA A 283 24.60 -13.25 -1.24
N VAL A 284 23.48 -12.81 -0.63
CA VAL A 284 22.13 -13.19 -1.06
C VAL A 284 21.88 -12.76 -2.51
N ARG A 285 22.21 -11.51 -2.88
CA ARG A 285 22.11 -11.00 -4.26
C ARG A 285 22.93 -11.82 -5.24
N ALA A 286 24.15 -12.20 -4.86
CA ALA A 286 25.05 -13.02 -5.67
C ALA A 286 24.65 -14.51 -5.72
N HIS A 287 23.59 -14.91 -5.02
CA HIS A 287 23.15 -16.30 -4.86
C HIS A 287 24.22 -17.24 -4.26
N ARG A 288 25.16 -16.73 -3.47
CA ARG A 288 26.35 -17.43 -2.96
C ARG A 288 26.51 -17.26 -1.44
N GLY A 289 27.43 -18.03 -0.84
CA GLY A 289 27.88 -17.78 0.52
C GLY A 289 28.92 -16.65 0.60
N LEU A 290 29.12 -16.07 1.79
CA LEU A 290 30.12 -15.03 2.03
C LEU A 290 31.54 -15.48 1.64
N ASP A 291 31.92 -16.71 1.98
CA ASP A 291 33.23 -17.28 1.64
C ASP A 291 33.48 -17.33 0.12
N GLU A 292 32.42 -17.49 -0.67
CA GLU A 292 32.52 -17.52 -2.14
C GLU A 292 32.62 -16.14 -2.76
N ILE A 293 32.21 -15.08 -2.05
CA ILE A 293 32.21 -13.69 -2.56
C ILE A 293 33.27 -12.81 -1.90
N ASP A 294 34.14 -13.37 -1.05
CA ASP A 294 35.18 -12.65 -0.30
C ASP A 294 35.99 -11.67 -1.17
N GLY A 295 36.39 -12.10 -2.37
CA GLY A 295 37.16 -11.26 -3.32
C GLY A 295 36.42 -10.04 -3.89
N TRP A 296 35.11 -9.92 -3.65
CA TRP A 296 34.28 -8.79 -4.09
C TRP A 296 33.78 -7.93 -2.91
N LEU A 297 34.00 -8.37 -1.68
CA LEU A 297 33.57 -7.61 -0.50
C LEU A 297 34.51 -6.41 -0.27
N PRO A 298 34.00 -5.28 0.25
CA PRO A 298 34.84 -4.16 0.63
C PRO A 298 35.87 -4.57 1.69
N ALA A 299 37.10 -4.07 1.57
CA ALA A 299 38.17 -4.31 2.55
C ALA A 299 37.94 -3.62 3.90
N HIS A 300 37.10 -2.58 3.92
CA HIS A 300 36.78 -1.78 5.10
C HIS A 300 35.28 -1.47 5.16
N ASP A 301 34.79 -1.19 6.37
CA ASP A 301 33.42 -0.78 6.71
C ASP A 301 33.14 0.71 6.42
N GLY A 302 33.78 1.24 5.38
CA GLY A 302 33.87 2.69 5.13
C GLY A 302 32.59 3.35 4.60
N ALA A 303 31.62 2.59 4.09
CA ALA A 303 30.45 3.08 3.35
C ALA A 303 29.24 3.41 4.25
N HIS A 304 29.48 3.97 5.44
CA HIS A 304 28.43 4.42 6.37
C HIS A 304 28.18 5.94 6.31
N VAL A 305 27.13 6.46 6.95
CA VAL A 305 26.94 7.92 7.07
C VAL A 305 28.02 8.51 7.97
N ARG A 306 28.80 9.47 7.45
CA ARG A 306 29.88 10.14 8.18
C ARG A 306 29.49 11.57 8.59
N SER A 307 30.04 12.02 9.71
CA SER A 307 29.97 13.42 10.10
C SER A 307 30.78 14.31 9.15
N GLY A 308 30.40 15.59 9.08
CA GLY A 308 31.19 16.57 8.32
C GLY A 308 32.61 16.75 8.84
N ALA A 309 32.86 16.49 10.13
CA ALA A 309 34.21 16.55 10.71
C ALA A 309 35.11 15.42 10.19
N GLU A 310 34.59 14.19 10.14
CA GLU A 310 35.31 13.05 9.56
C GLU A 310 35.60 13.25 8.07
N MET A 311 34.62 13.77 7.33
CA MET A 311 34.79 14.06 5.90
C MET A 311 35.81 15.18 5.69
N ALA A 312 35.78 16.26 6.49
CA ALA A 312 36.77 17.33 6.42
C ALA A 312 38.20 16.84 6.73
N GLU A 313 38.35 15.93 7.69
CA GLU A 313 39.66 15.34 8.01
C GLU A 313 40.16 14.45 6.87
N ARG A 314 39.33 13.54 6.35
CA ARG A 314 39.70 12.63 5.25
C ARG A 314 40.05 13.37 3.97
N PHE A 315 39.30 14.41 3.64
CA PHE A 315 39.48 15.18 2.41
C PHE A 315 40.28 16.48 2.59
N ALA A 316 41.01 16.64 3.71
CA ALA A 316 41.82 17.83 3.98
C ALA A 316 42.84 18.18 2.88
N ARG A 317 43.22 17.20 2.06
CA ARG A 317 44.11 17.37 0.89
C ARG A 317 43.45 18.13 -0.28
N TYR A 318 42.12 18.25 -0.30
CA TYR A 318 41.32 18.79 -1.40
C TYR A 318 40.46 19.96 -0.90
N PRO A 319 40.98 21.19 -0.85
CA PRO A 319 40.25 22.33 -0.32
C PRO A 319 38.94 22.60 -1.09
N GLY A 320 37.86 22.91 -0.38
CA GLY A 320 36.57 23.31 -0.96
C GLY A 320 35.62 22.17 -1.32
N VAL A 321 36.07 20.90 -1.35
CA VAL A 321 35.22 19.78 -1.81
C VAL A 321 34.11 19.44 -0.81
N ILE A 322 34.29 19.74 0.47
CA ILE A 322 33.26 19.55 1.52
C ILE A 322 32.25 20.69 1.44
N GLU A 323 32.71 21.93 1.39
CA GLU A 323 31.87 23.12 1.33
C GLU A 323 31.01 23.14 0.06
N ARG A 324 31.56 22.65 -1.07
CA ARG A 324 30.81 22.55 -2.32
C ARG A 324 29.60 21.63 -2.18
N THR A 325 29.67 20.53 -1.41
CA THR A 325 28.52 19.63 -1.18
C THR A 325 27.31 20.37 -0.63
N VAL A 326 27.52 21.30 0.31
CA VAL A 326 26.47 22.07 0.98
C VAL A 326 25.81 23.04 0.02
N THR A 327 26.62 23.81 -0.72
CA THR A 327 26.11 24.77 -1.72
C THR A 327 25.37 24.04 -2.84
N LEU A 328 25.88 22.90 -3.30
CA LEU A 328 25.23 22.08 -4.31
C LEU A 328 23.91 21.50 -3.78
N ALA A 329 23.89 20.99 -2.55
CA ALA A 329 22.66 20.50 -1.94
C ALA A 329 21.58 21.60 -1.84
N ASP A 330 21.96 22.85 -1.55
CA ASP A 330 21.02 23.99 -1.53
C ASP A 330 20.40 24.28 -2.89
N GLU A 331 21.15 24.05 -3.96
CA GLU A 331 20.67 24.19 -5.33
C GLU A 331 19.73 23.05 -5.74
N LEU A 332 19.95 21.84 -5.21
CA LEU A 332 19.22 20.62 -5.58
C LEU A 332 17.95 20.40 -4.75
N ALA A 333 17.99 20.78 -3.46
CA ALA A 333 16.99 20.37 -2.48
C ALA A 333 15.60 20.98 -2.75
N PHE A 334 14.57 20.13 -2.64
CA PHE A 334 13.18 20.56 -2.63
C PHE A 334 12.32 19.60 -1.80
N PRO A 335 11.17 20.04 -1.25
CA PRO A 335 10.22 19.14 -0.60
C PRO A 335 9.49 18.25 -1.60
N LEU A 336 9.57 16.93 -1.46
CA LEU A 336 8.97 15.97 -2.40
C LEU A 336 7.45 16.19 -2.60
N ARG A 337 6.72 16.60 -1.56
CA ARG A 337 5.28 16.90 -1.65
C ARG A 337 4.92 17.99 -2.66
N ARG A 338 5.87 18.77 -3.17
CA ARG A 338 5.59 19.71 -4.26
C ARG A 338 5.28 18.98 -5.57
N ALA A 339 5.85 17.80 -5.79
CA ALA A 339 5.64 16.97 -6.99
C ALA A 339 4.32 16.16 -6.97
N ARG A 340 3.34 16.57 -6.17
CA ARG A 340 2.03 15.90 -6.07
C ARG A 340 1.24 16.05 -7.37
N PRO A 341 0.71 14.96 -7.96
CA PRO A 341 -0.06 15.04 -9.20
C PRO A 341 -1.52 15.44 -8.96
N SER A 342 -2.19 15.86 -10.04
CA SER A 342 -3.65 16.03 -10.07
C SER A 342 -4.32 14.83 -10.75
N LEU A 343 -5.63 14.66 -10.51
CA LEU A 343 -6.44 13.65 -11.19
C LEU A 343 -6.56 13.93 -12.70
N PRO A 344 -6.65 12.90 -13.55
CA PRO A 344 -6.83 13.10 -14.99
C PRO A 344 -8.08 13.91 -15.28
N ARG A 345 -7.92 14.93 -16.14
CA ARG A 345 -9.04 15.70 -16.67
C ARG A 345 -9.95 14.75 -17.46
N GLN A 346 -11.20 14.63 -17.02
CA GLN A 346 -12.18 13.79 -17.70
C GLN A 346 -12.70 14.48 -18.95
N GLU A 347 -12.71 13.74 -20.06
CA GLU A 347 -13.47 14.12 -21.25
C GLU A 347 -14.96 14.01 -20.94
N VAL A 348 -15.65 15.15 -20.94
CA VAL A 348 -17.09 15.23 -20.78
C VAL A 348 -17.72 15.84 -22.04
N PRO A 349 -19.02 15.59 -22.31
CA PRO A 349 -19.69 16.17 -23.46
C PRO A 349 -19.60 17.70 -23.51
N ASP A 350 -19.60 18.25 -24.73
CA ASP A 350 -19.52 19.70 -24.95
C ASP A 350 -20.58 20.46 -24.15
N GLY A 351 -20.16 21.55 -23.50
CA GLY A 351 -21.03 22.35 -22.63
C GLY A 351 -21.16 21.84 -21.19
N HIS A 352 -20.56 20.68 -20.86
CA HIS A 352 -20.51 20.19 -19.49
C HIS A 352 -19.14 20.41 -18.81
N THR A 353 -19.18 20.52 -17.49
CA THR A 353 -18.04 20.31 -16.60
C THR A 353 -18.12 18.89 -16.01
N PRO A 354 -17.04 18.34 -15.44
CA PRO A 354 -17.12 17.06 -14.72
C PRO A 354 -18.26 17.01 -13.70
N MET A 355 -18.48 18.09 -12.95
CA MET A 355 -19.55 18.14 -11.96
C MET A 355 -20.94 18.22 -12.61
N SER A 356 -21.14 19.06 -13.65
CA SER A 356 -22.45 19.16 -14.29
C SER A 356 -22.83 17.88 -15.05
N TRP A 357 -21.84 17.17 -15.59
CA TRP A 357 -22.04 15.85 -16.20
C TRP A 357 -22.38 14.78 -15.16
N LEU A 358 -21.67 14.76 -14.02
CA LEU A 358 -22.00 13.86 -12.91
C LEU A 358 -23.44 14.07 -12.42
N ARG A 359 -23.87 15.33 -12.23
CA ARG A 359 -25.26 15.64 -11.85
C ARG A 359 -26.25 15.11 -12.90
N HIS A 360 -25.97 15.31 -14.18
CA HIS A 360 -26.82 14.81 -15.27
C HIS A 360 -27.04 13.30 -15.19
N LEU A 361 -25.95 12.52 -15.09
CA LEU A 361 -26.01 11.05 -14.99
C LEU A 361 -26.79 10.57 -13.76
N VAL A 362 -26.58 11.24 -12.62
CA VAL A 362 -27.29 10.90 -11.38
C VAL A 362 -28.79 11.11 -11.53
N TRP A 363 -29.20 12.27 -12.03
CA TRP A 363 -30.62 12.59 -12.22
C TRP A 363 -31.29 11.80 -13.35
N GLU A 364 -30.54 11.37 -14.36
CA GLU A 364 -31.02 10.44 -15.40
C GLU A 364 -31.36 9.06 -14.82
N ALA A 365 -30.59 8.59 -13.83
CA ALA A 365 -30.82 7.28 -13.21
C ALA A 365 -32.00 7.27 -12.21
N VAL A 366 -32.37 8.42 -11.66
CA VAL A 366 -33.40 8.55 -10.60
C VAL A 366 -34.74 7.94 -11.00
N PRO A 367 -35.36 8.24 -12.16
CA PRO A 367 -36.66 7.66 -12.53
C PRO A 367 -36.67 6.12 -12.58
N ARG A 368 -35.52 5.50 -12.84
CA ARG A 368 -35.35 4.04 -12.89
C ARG A 368 -35.14 3.43 -11.50
N LYS A 369 -34.43 4.11 -10.61
CA LYS A 369 -34.00 3.58 -9.29
C LYS A 369 -34.92 4.00 -8.15
N TYR A 370 -35.45 5.22 -8.22
CA TYR A 370 -36.39 5.81 -7.27
C TYR A 370 -37.63 6.33 -8.02
N PRO A 371 -38.50 5.44 -8.53
CA PRO A 371 -39.73 5.85 -9.21
C PRO A 371 -40.66 6.68 -8.32
N ASP A 372 -40.61 6.44 -7.00
CA ASP A 372 -41.40 7.14 -5.97
C ASP A 372 -40.50 8.02 -5.07
N LEU A 373 -39.60 8.81 -5.68
CA LEU A 373 -38.65 9.66 -4.95
C LEU A 373 -39.37 10.68 -4.04
N THR A 374 -38.98 10.72 -2.76
CA THR A 374 -39.48 11.73 -1.81
C THR A 374 -38.58 12.98 -1.77
N ASP A 375 -39.09 14.08 -1.21
CA ASP A 375 -38.31 15.31 -1.03
C ASP A 375 -37.06 15.09 -0.15
N ASP A 376 -37.17 14.22 0.86
CA ASP A 376 -36.05 13.85 1.74
C ASP A 376 -34.97 13.05 0.98
N ASP A 377 -35.37 12.15 0.07
CA ASP A 377 -34.44 11.39 -0.77
C ASP A 377 -33.71 12.32 -1.76
N ALA A 378 -34.44 13.25 -2.38
CA ALA A 378 -33.86 14.26 -3.26
C ALA A 378 -32.85 15.14 -2.51
N ALA A 379 -33.21 15.61 -1.31
CA ALA A 379 -32.31 16.39 -0.46
C ALA A 379 -31.06 15.60 -0.04
N ARG A 380 -31.19 14.29 0.19
CA ARG A 380 -30.04 13.41 0.46
C ARG A 380 -29.11 13.32 -0.75
N ILE A 381 -29.64 13.11 -1.95
CA ILE A 381 -28.84 13.04 -3.19
C ILE A 381 -28.10 14.36 -3.43
N ASP A 382 -28.79 15.50 -3.29
CA ASP A 382 -28.17 16.82 -3.48
C ASP A 382 -27.10 17.14 -2.43
N LYS A 383 -27.29 16.72 -1.17
CA LYS A 383 -26.27 16.84 -0.13
C LYS A 383 -25.00 16.08 -0.50
N GLU A 384 -25.11 14.84 -0.98
CA GLU A 384 -23.95 14.05 -1.42
C GLU A 384 -23.23 14.73 -2.60
N LEU A 385 -23.98 15.17 -3.61
CA LEU A 385 -23.44 15.91 -4.76
C LEU A 385 -22.72 17.20 -4.34
N GLY A 386 -23.28 17.94 -3.39
CA GLY A 386 -22.66 19.15 -2.84
C GLY A 386 -21.32 18.88 -2.14
N VAL A 387 -21.20 17.78 -1.38
CA VAL A 387 -19.93 17.41 -0.75
C VAL A 387 -18.90 16.97 -1.80
N ILE A 388 -19.32 16.23 -2.83
CA ILE A 388 -18.44 15.81 -3.94
C ILE A 388 -17.88 17.03 -4.69
N GLU A 389 -18.71 18.04 -4.91
CA GLU A 389 -18.34 19.30 -5.56
C GLU A 389 -17.33 20.11 -4.73
N VAL A 390 -17.59 20.26 -3.42
CA VAL A 390 -16.67 20.97 -2.50
C VAL A 390 -15.32 20.27 -2.39
N LYS A 391 -15.29 18.94 -2.50
CA LYS A 391 -14.07 18.13 -2.41
C LYS A 391 -13.36 17.92 -3.76
N ASP A 392 -13.89 18.47 -4.84
CA ASP A 392 -13.34 18.34 -6.20
C ASP A 392 -13.10 16.87 -6.63
N PHE A 393 -14.05 15.99 -6.30
CA PHE A 393 -14.01 14.58 -6.73
C PHE A 393 -14.92 14.17 -7.91
N PRO A 394 -15.56 15.05 -8.70
CA PRO A 394 -16.44 14.56 -9.76
C PRO A 394 -15.69 13.71 -10.80
N GLY A 395 -14.43 14.04 -11.10
CA GLY A 395 -13.60 13.24 -12.01
C GLY A 395 -13.40 11.81 -11.53
N TYR A 396 -13.23 11.60 -10.22
CA TYR A 396 -13.07 10.27 -9.62
C TYR A 396 -14.32 9.39 -9.83
N PHE A 397 -15.51 9.93 -9.55
CA PHE A 397 -16.77 9.21 -9.76
C PHE A 397 -17.01 8.88 -11.24
N LEU A 398 -16.67 9.80 -12.15
CA LEU A 398 -16.82 9.58 -13.59
C LEU A 398 -15.88 8.50 -14.12
N ILE A 399 -14.63 8.43 -13.63
CA ILE A 399 -13.70 7.34 -13.97
C ILE A 399 -14.27 5.99 -13.54
N VAL A 400 -14.66 5.87 -12.27
CA VAL A 400 -15.19 4.60 -11.73
C VAL A 400 -16.48 4.21 -12.45
N HIS A 401 -17.37 5.16 -12.72
CA HIS A 401 -18.56 4.93 -13.52
C HIS A 401 -18.20 4.39 -14.91
N GLY A 402 -17.26 5.01 -15.62
CA GLY A 402 -16.80 4.55 -16.93
C GLY A 402 -16.24 3.11 -16.92
N ILE A 403 -15.44 2.78 -15.90
CA ILE A 403 -14.89 1.43 -15.70
C ILE A 403 -16.03 0.41 -15.49
N VAL A 404 -17.01 0.73 -14.64
CA VAL A 404 -18.15 -0.15 -14.35
C VAL A 404 -19.04 -0.32 -15.59
N GLN A 405 -19.30 0.75 -16.34
CA GLN A 405 -20.08 0.68 -17.57
C GLN A 405 -19.37 -0.17 -18.63
N GLU A 406 -18.04 -0.07 -18.75
CA GLU A 406 -17.29 -0.92 -19.68
C GLU A 406 -17.35 -2.40 -19.29
N ALA A 407 -17.23 -2.72 -18.00
CA ALA A 407 -17.40 -4.09 -17.51
C ALA A 407 -18.78 -4.64 -17.85
N ARG A 408 -19.84 -3.86 -17.62
CA ARG A 408 -21.21 -4.24 -18.01
C ARG A 408 -21.35 -4.45 -19.51
N ARG A 409 -20.80 -3.53 -20.33
CA ARG A 409 -20.83 -3.64 -21.80
C ARG A 409 -20.17 -4.92 -22.31
N ARG A 410 -19.12 -5.39 -21.64
CA ARG A 410 -18.42 -6.66 -21.95
C ARG A 410 -19.04 -7.90 -21.31
N GLY A 411 -20.14 -7.75 -20.56
CA GLY A 411 -20.76 -8.84 -19.80
C GLY A 411 -19.83 -9.39 -18.72
N ILE A 412 -19.04 -8.55 -18.07
CA ILE A 412 -18.18 -8.90 -16.93
C ILE A 412 -18.92 -8.53 -15.65
N LEU A 413 -19.19 -9.52 -14.79
CA LEU A 413 -19.77 -9.24 -13.48
C LEU A 413 -18.84 -8.38 -12.65
N CYS A 414 -19.39 -7.31 -12.09
CA CYS A 414 -18.69 -6.44 -11.17
C CYS A 414 -19.61 -5.94 -10.06
N GLN A 415 -19.01 -5.57 -8.92
CA GLN A 415 -19.72 -5.08 -7.76
C GLN A 415 -18.86 -4.12 -6.95
N GLY A 416 -19.35 -2.89 -6.73
CA GLY A 416 -18.77 -1.97 -5.77
C GLY A 416 -19.02 -2.40 -4.31
N ARG A 417 -18.03 -2.20 -3.45
CA ARG A 417 -18.09 -2.59 -2.03
C ARG A 417 -17.41 -1.57 -1.11
N GLY A 418 -17.30 -1.93 0.18
CA GLY A 418 -16.69 -1.05 1.18
C GLY A 418 -17.58 0.16 1.46
N SER A 419 -16.96 1.29 1.78
CA SER A 419 -17.70 2.51 2.11
C SER A 419 -18.41 3.13 0.93
N ALA A 420 -18.08 2.80 -0.32
CA ALA A 420 -18.80 3.30 -1.49
C ALA A 420 -20.31 2.97 -1.43
N ALA A 421 -20.69 1.86 -0.78
CA ALA A 421 -22.08 1.49 -0.57
C ALA A 421 -22.84 2.40 0.42
N ASN A 422 -22.18 3.35 1.08
CA ASN A 422 -22.83 4.41 1.86
C ASN A 422 -23.28 5.61 1.00
N SER A 423 -22.97 5.64 -0.31
CA SER A 423 -23.33 6.73 -1.21
C SER A 423 -24.50 6.39 -2.13
N ALA A 424 -25.53 7.24 -2.10
CA ALA A 424 -26.66 7.19 -3.04
C ALA A 424 -26.19 7.47 -4.48
N VAL A 425 -25.21 8.37 -4.65
CA VAL A 425 -24.60 8.66 -5.96
C VAL A 425 -23.95 7.41 -6.55
N CYS A 426 -23.19 6.63 -5.76
CA CYS A 426 -22.60 5.37 -6.24
C CYS A 426 -23.66 4.33 -6.63
N TYR A 427 -24.80 4.27 -5.93
CA TYR A 427 -25.91 3.39 -6.28
C TYR A 427 -26.59 3.80 -7.59
N LEU A 428 -26.84 5.10 -7.77
CA LEU A 428 -27.47 5.66 -8.98
C LEU A 428 -26.61 5.47 -10.23
N LEU A 429 -25.29 5.55 -10.08
CA LEU A 429 -24.31 5.31 -11.15
C LEU A 429 -24.05 3.83 -11.46
N ASP A 430 -24.79 2.90 -10.84
CA ASP A 430 -24.63 1.44 -10.95
C ASP A 430 -23.26 0.91 -10.48
N ILE A 431 -22.49 1.74 -9.75
CA ILE A 431 -21.19 1.37 -9.16
C ILE A 431 -21.41 0.36 -8.03
N THR A 432 -22.39 0.61 -7.16
CA THR A 432 -22.77 -0.32 -6.09
C THR A 432 -24.19 -0.84 -6.31
N ALA A 433 -24.47 -2.02 -5.76
CA ALA A 433 -25.80 -2.61 -5.78
C ALA A 433 -26.61 -2.34 -4.49
N VAL A 434 -26.05 -1.56 -3.56
CA VAL A 434 -26.64 -1.29 -2.25
C VAL A 434 -27.30 0.08 -2.24
N ASP A 435 -28.59 0.13 -1.89
CA ASP A 435 -29.34 1.38 -1.73
C ASP A 435 -29.08 1.98 -0.33
N SER A 436 -28.20 2.97 -0.29
CA SER A 436 -27.79 3.62 0.96
C SER A 436 -28.94 4.36 1.66
N ILE A 437 -29.93 4.87 0.91
CA ILE A 437 -31.09 5.58 1.43
C ILE A 437 -32.02 4.58 2.11
N ALA A 438 -32.37 3.49 1.41
CA ALA A 438 -33.24 2.45 1.96
C ALA A 438 -32.67 1.81 3.25
N TYR A 439 -31.34 1.63 3.30
CA TYR A 439 -30.66 1.10 4.49
C TYR A 439 -30.22 2.19 5.49
N LYS A 440 -30.60 3.46 5.29
CA LYS A 440 -30.28 4.60 6.17
C LYS A 440 -28.78 4.71 6.51
N LEU A 441 -27.90 4.41 5.55
CA LEU A 441 -26.45 4.41 5.77
C LEU A 441 -25.91 5.85 5.83
N PRO A 442 -24.98 6.16 6.77
CA PRO A 442 -24.39 7.49 6.88
C PRO A 442 -23.39 7.74 5.74
N PHE A 443 -23.59 8.80 4.95
CA PHE A 443 -22.70 9.17 3.85
C PHE A 443 -21.31 9.57 4.35
N GLU A 444 -21.25 10.18 5.53
CA GLU A 444 -20.02 10.67 6.17
C GLU A 444 -19.01 9.55 6.43
N ARG A 445 -19.46 8.29 6.45
CA ARG A 445 -18.59 7.10 6.52
C ARG A 445 -17.79 6.85 5.24
N PHE A 446 -18.26 7.37 4.10
CA PHE A 446 -17.60 7.35 2.81
C PHE A 446 -16.79 8.63 2.58
N LEU A 447 -17.45 9.78 2.65
CA LEU A 447 -16.84 11.08 2.38
C LEU A 447 -17.33 12.12 3.40
N SER A 448 -16.40 12.81 4.07
CA SER A 448 -16.67 13.84 5.08
C SER A 448 -15.93 15.13 4.73
N SER A 449 -16.49 16.28 5.10
CA SER A 449 -15.91 17.59 4.80
C SER A 449 -14.67 17.89 5.66
N LEU A 450 -14.58 17.33 6.87
CA LEU A 450 -13.41 17.45 7.77
C LEU A 450 -12.20 16.58 7.36
N ARG A 451 -12.32 15.75 6.30
CA ARG A 451 -11.29 14.80 5.87
C ARG A 451 -10.60 15.29 4.60
N ASP A 452 -9.27 15.36 4.61
CA ASP A 452 -8.47 15.61 3.40
C ASP A 452 -7.99 14.33 2.71
N GLU A 453 -8.23 13.17 3.30
CA GLU A 453 -7.92 11.88 2.66
C GLU A 453 -8.95 11.55 1.56
N GLU A 454 -8.47 10.90 0.51
CA GLU A 454 -9.20 10.57 -0.70
C GLU A 454 -10.29 9.49 -0.46
N PRO A 455 -11.42 9.52 -1.20
CA PRO A 455 -12.39 8.44 -1.21
C PRO A 455 -11.80 7.18 -1.86
N ASP A 456 -12.18 6.02 -1.34
CA ASP A 456 -11.75 4.72 -1.86
C ASP A 456 -12.98 3.96 -2.35
N ILE A 457 -13.14 3.85 -3.66
CA ILE A 457 -14.19 3.05 -4.32
C ILE A 457 -13.57 1.78 -4.86
N ASP A 458 -13.70 0.71 -4.07
CA ASP A 458 -13.34 -0.65 -4.46
C ASP A 458 -14.41 -1.24 -5.39
N VAL A 459 -14.00 -1.74 -6.55
CA VAL A 459 -14.87 -2.53 -7.44
C VAL A 459 -14.28 -3.92 -7.63
N ASP A 460 -15.04 -4.94 -7.24
CA ASP A 460 -14.73 -6.33 -7.55
C ASP A 460 -15.20 -6.67 -8.95
N PHE A 461 -14.40 -7.42 -9.68
CA PHE A 461 -14.69 -7.99 -10.99
C PHE A 461 -14.56 -9.52 -10.94
N ASP A 462 -15.18 -10.18 -11.91
CA ASP A 462 -14.79 -11.54 -12.30
C ASP A 462 -13.25 -11.66 -12.35
N SER A 463 -12.68 -12.57 -11.56
CA SER A 463 -11.22 -12.71 -11.41
C SER A 463 -10.51 -13.07 -12.72
N ASP A 464 -11.18 -13.82 -13.60
CA ASP A 464 -10.57 -14.37 -14.79
C ASP A 464 -10.64 -13.37 -15.95
N ARG A 465 -11.61 -12.46 -15.91
CA ARG A 465 -11.83 -11.41 -16.92
C ARG A 465 -11.41 -10.01 -16.48
N ARG A 466 -11.00 -9.82 -15.21
CA ARG A 466 -10.50 -8.53 -14.68
C ARG A 466 -9.41 -7.91 -15.54
N GLU A 467 -8.52 -8.73 -16.12
CA GLU A 467 -7.43 -8.24 -16.96
C GLU A 467 -7.93 -7.42 -18.15
N GLU A 468 -9.09 -7.77 -18.73
CA GLU A 468 -9.69 -7.02 -19.83
C GLU A 468 -10.00 -5.57 -19.44
N ILE A 469 -10.40 -5.33 -18.19
CA ILE A 469 -10.70 -3.99 -17.67
C ILE A 469 -9.42 -3.22 -17.38
N ILE A 470 -8.39 -3.87 -16.83
CA ILE A 470 -7.08 -3.24 -16.63
C ILE A 470 -6.51 -2.78 -17.98
N GLN A 471 -6.58 -3.63 -19.01
CA GLN A 471 -6.11 -3.27 -20.36
C GLN A 471 -6.95 -2.16 -20.99
N TRP A 472 -8.27 -2.16 -20.79
CA TRP A 472 -9.11 -1.04 -21.22
C TRP A 472 -8.74 0.28 -20.53
N VAL A 473 -8.41 0.27 -19.23
CA VAL A 473 -7.94 1.47 -18.53
C VAL A 473 -6.62 1.97 -19.15
N TYR A 474 -5.68 1.08 -19.47
CA TYR A 474 -4.46 1.46 -20.19
C TYR A 474 -4.76 2.05 -21.58
N GLU A 475 -5.72 1.50 -22.31
CA GLU A 475 -6.12 1.98 -23.65
C GLU A 475 -6.84 3.35 -23.56
N ARG A 476 -7.75 3.52 -22.60
CA ARG A 476 -8.57 4.72 -22.45
C ARG A 476 -7.78 5.92 -21.95
N TYR A 477 -6.89 5.71 -20.97
CA TYR A 477 -6.15 6.80 -20.31
C TYR A 477 -4.68 6.89 -20.75
N GLY A 478 -4.19 5.88 -21.48
CA GLY A 478 -2.81 5.81 -21.97
C GLY A 478 -1.85 5.16 -20.97
N ARG A 479 -0.92 4.34 -21.48
CA ARG A 479 0.10 3.63 -20.66
C ARG A 479 1.08 4.55 -19.92
N GLU A 480 1.22 5.79 -20.38
CA GLU A 480 2.07 6.78 -19.71
C GLU A 480 1.39 7.42 -18.49
N ARG A 481 0.06 7.42 -18.43
CA ARG A 481 -0.76 8.08 -17.40
C ARG A 481 -1.49 7.11 -16.47
N ALA A 482 -1.24 5.81 -16.66
CA ALA A 482 -1.91 4.75 -15.95
C ALA A 482 -0.90 3.64 -15.64
N ALA A 483 -0.85 3.19 -14.39
CA ALA A 483 0.04 2.11 -13.96
C ALA A 483 -0.50 1.41 -12.71
N GLN A 484 -0.15 0.14 -12.52
CA GLN A 484 -0.48 -0.58 -11.28
C GLN A 484 0.39 -0.09 -10.13
N VAL A 485 -0.14 -0.14 -8.91
CA VAL A 485 0.62 0.10 -7.68
C VAL A 485 1.50 -1.12 -7.39
N SER A 486 2.72 -0.91 -6.90
CA SER A 486 3.56 -2.01 -6.46
C SER A 486 3.15 -2.51 -5.08
N ASN A 487 3.62 -3.71 -4.74
CA ASN A 487 3.67 -4.18 -3.37
C ASN A 487 5.13 -4.42 -3.00
N VAL A 488 5.65 -3.73 -1.97
CA VAL A 488 7.01 -3.93 -1.49
C VAL A 488 7.03 -5.20 -0.64
N ILE A 489 7.55 -6.29 -1.19
CA ILE A 489 7.65 -7.57 -0.46
C ILE A 489 8.79 -7.45 0.54
N GLN A 490 8.43 -7.51 1.82
CA GLN A 490 9.38 -7.39 2.93
C GLN A 490 9.85 -8.75 3.44
N TYR A 491 11.01 -8.74 4.08
CA TYR A 491 11.52 -9.90 4.80
C TYR A 491 10.62 -10.27 5.99
N ARG A 492 10.10 -11.51 5.93
CA ARG A 492 9.38 -12.20 7.01
C ARG A 492 10.31 -13.18 7.72
N PRO A 493 10.07 -13.53 8.99
CA PRO A 493 10.98 -14.36 9.79
C PRO A 493 11.52 -15.62 9.09
N LYS A 494 10.65 -16.40 8.43
CA LYS A 494 11.07 -17.60 7.69
C LYS A 494 12.07 -17.32 6.56
N ASN A 495 11.78 -16.31 5.75
CA ASN A 495 12.59 -15.98 4.58
C ASN A 495 13.90 -15.29 5.00
N ALA A 496 13.85 -14.48 6.07
CA ALA A 496 15.05 -13.85 6.65
C ALA A 496 16.03 -14.91 7.17
N VAL A 497 15.55 -15.88 7.97
CA VAL A 497 16.39 -16.98 8.45
C VAL A 497 16.96 -17.81 7.29
N ARG A 498 16.14 -18.12 6.27
CA ARG A 498 16.59 -18.88 5.10
C ARG A 498 17.69 -18.16 4.32
N ASP A 499 17.50 -16.89 4.00
CA ASP A 499 18.45 -16.11 3.20
C ASP A 499 19.74 -15.83 3.99
N MET A 500 19.66 -15.52 5.28
CA MET A 500 20.84 -15.31 6.13
C MET A 500 21.61 -16.60 6.40
N ALA A 501 20.92 -17.72 6.58
CA ALA A 501 21.57 -19.02 6.68
C ALA A 501 22.33 -19.38 5.39
N LYS A 502 21.75 -19.07 4.22
CA LYS A 502 22.43 -19.24 2.92
C LYS A 502 23.66 -18.34 2.82
N ALA A 503 23.54 -17.06 3.13
CA ALA A 503 24.65 -16.10 3.08
C ALA A 503 25.83 -16.55 3.97
N LEU A 504 25.53 -17.12 5.14
CA LEU A 504 26.51 -17.65 6.08
C LEU A 504 27.03 -19.06 5.72
N GLY A 505 26.72 -19.59 4.52
CA GLY A 505 27.28 -20.83 4.00
C GLY A 505 26.60 -22.12 4.49
N HIS A 506 25.44 -22.04 5.14
CA HIS A 506 24.72 -23.23 5.60
C HIS A 506 23.99 -23.97 4.47
N SER A 507 23.90 -25.29 4.58
CA SER A 507 23.30 -26.14 3.54
C SER A 507 21.78 -25.92 3.38
N PRO A 508 21.19 -26.18 2.19
CA PRO A 508 19.74 -26.06 1.99
C PRO A 508 18.89 -26.86 2.99
N GLY A 509 19.37 -28.03 3.42
CA GLY A 509 18.68 -28.85 4.43
C GLY A 509 18.60 -28.16 5.80
N GLN A 510 19.67 -27.47 6.22
CA GLN A 510 19.68 -26.68 7.46
C GLN A 510 18.75 -25.46 7.35
N GLN A 511 18.80 -24.76 6.21
CA GLN A 511 17.92 -23.62 5.94
C GLN A 511 16.42 -24.00 6.06
N ASP A 512 16.03 -25.11 5.44
CA ASP A 512 14.65 -25.60 5.47
C ASP A 512 14.24 -26.12 6.86
N ALA A 513 15.16 -26.74 7.60
CA ALA A 513 14.91 -27.17 8.98
C ALA A 513 14.66 -25.97 9.91
N TRP A 514 15.55 -24.98 9.89
CA TRP A 514 15.45 -23.79 10.74
C TRP A 514 14.22 -22.93 10.41
N SER A 515 13.92 -22.70 9.13
CA SER A 515 12.74 -21.91 8.73
C SER A 515 11.40 -22.53 9.18
N LYS A 516 11.31 -23.86 9.35
CA LYS A 516 10.12 -24.53 9.90
C LYS A 516 9.98 -24.34 11.41
N GLN A 517 11.07 -24.19 12.15
CA GLN A 517 11.04 -23.98 13.60
C GLN A 517 10.41 -22.63 13.96
N VAL A 518 10.70 -21.60 13.16
CA VAL A 518 10.17 -20.23 13.30
C VAL A 518 8.64 -20.18 13.25
N GLU A 519 7.99 -21.13 12.59
CA GLU A 519 6.52 -21.22 12.46
C GLU A 519 5.80 -21.37 13.82
N ARG A 520 6.52 -21.77 14.88
CA ARG A 520 6.00 -21.93 16.24
C ARG A 520 6.18 -20.71 17.15
N TRP A 521 6.90 -19.67 16.71
CA TRP A 521 7.50 -18.66 17.61
C TRP A 521 6.87 -17.25 17.55
N GLY A 522 5.87 -17.02 16.70
CA GLY A 522 5.32 -15.67 16.54
C GLY A 522 6.33 -14.71 15.89
N ALA A 523 6.12 -13.39 16.00
CA ALA A 523 6.88 -12.40 15.22
C ALA A 523 8.25 -11.98 15.80
N SER A 524 8.68 -12.52 16.93
CA SER A 524 10.00 -12.23 17.53
C SER A 524 10.84 -13.50 17.53
N LEU A 525 12.06 -13.40 17.00
CA LEU A 525 13.02 -14.50 16.92
C LEU A 525 13.69 -14.79 18.29
N ASP A 526 13.58 -13.89 19.27
CA ASP A 526 14.35 -13.93 20.53
C ASP A 526 13.66 -14.72 21.68
N SER A 527 12.51 -15.35 21.42
CA SER A 527 11.56 -15.73 22.49
C SER A 527 11.54 -17.21 22.91
N ALA A 528 12.47 -18.07 22.44
CA ALA A 528 12.43 -19.50 22.75
C ALA A 528 13.78 -20.05 23.29
N PRO A 529 13.82 -20.74 24.45
CA PRO A 529 15.05 -21.30 25.01
C PRO A 529 15.60 -22.56 24.32
N ASP A 530 14.96 -23.05 23.24
CA ASP A 530 15.18 -24.41 22.71
C ASP A 530 15.20 -24.42 21.17
N HIS A 531 16.14 -23.65 20.58
CA HIS A 531 16.44 -23.68 19.15
C HIS A 531 17.91 -24.03 18.88
N ASP A 532 18.17 -24.64 17.72
CA ASP A 532 19.52 -24.94 17.23
C ASP A 532 19.97 -24.00 16.11
N ILE A 533 19.23 -22.91 15.86
CA ILE A 533 19.61 -21.88 14.89
C ILE A 533 20.82 -21.11 15.44
N PRO A 534 21.91 -20.94 14.66
CA PRO A 534 23.07 -20.17 15.08
C PRO A 534 22.74 -18.70 15.40
N ASP A 535 23.32 -18.16 16.47
CA ASP A 535 23.07 -16.79 16.93
C ASP A 535 23.30 -15.73 15.85
N ARG A 536 24.33 -15.90 15.00
CA ARG A 536 24.60 -14.99 13.88
C ARG A 536 23.50 -14.98 12.82
N VAL A 537 22.89 -16.14 12.55
CA VAL A 537 21.75 -16.22 11.61
C VAL A 537 20.56 -15.46 12.19
N ILE A 538 20.30 -15.60 13.50
CA ILE A 538 19.22 -14.88 14.17
C ILE A 538 19.48 -13.38 14.19
N ALA A 539 20.69 -12.96 14.53
CA ALA A 539 21.06 -11.54 14.58
C ALA A 539 20.79 -10.86 13.22
N TYR A 540 21.37 -11.38 12.13
CA TYR A 540 21.17 -10.78 10.81
C TYR A 540 19.74 -10.94 10.30
N ALA A 541 19.06 -12.07 10.60
CA ALA A 541 17.67 -12.24 10.22
C ALA A 541 16.75 -11.24 10.92
N THR A 542 17.04 -10.91 12.19
CA THR A 542 16.32 -9.93 13.01
C THR A 542 16.54 -8.53 12.47
N GLU A 543 17.79 -8.19 12.16
CA GLU A 543 18.15 -6.91 11.53
C GLU A 543 17.48 -6.70 10.16
N LEU A 544 17.31 -7.77 9.39
CA LEU A 544 16.70 -7.73 8.06
C LEU A 544 15.15 -7.73 8.11
N LEU A 545 14.51 -7.96 9.26
CA LEU A 545 13.06 -8.00 9.34
C LEU A 545 12.45 -6.68 8.85
N LYS A 546 11.40 -6.79 8.03
CA LYS A 546 10.72 -5.66 7.36
C LYS A 546 11.54 -4.92 6.31
N ALA A 547 12.83 -5.24 6.12
CA ALA A 547 13.58 -4.68 5.01
C ALA A 547 12.94 -5.09 3.67
N PRO A 548 12.92 -4.20 2.67
CA PRO A 548 12.38 -4.48 1.34
C PRO A 548 13.26 -5.53 0.63
N ARG A 549 12.62 -6.51 -0.03
CA ARG A 549 13.32 -7.60 -0.76
C ARG A 549 13.18 -7.48 -2.27
N HIS A 550 11.97 -7.20 -2.75
CA HIS A 550 11.67 -6.98 -4.16
C HIS A 550 10.27 -6.38 -4.31
N LEU A 551 9.98 -5.82 -5.49
CA LEU A 551 8.64 -5.38 -5.86
C LEU A 551 7.79 -6.52 -6.44
N GLY A 552 6.62 -6.71 -5.84
CA GLY A 552 5.48 -7.42 -6.39
C GLY A 552 4.44 -6.47 -6.99
N ILE A 553 3.35 -7.03 -7.51
CA ILE A 553 2.22 -6.26 -8.06
C ILE A 553 1.15 -6.18 -6.97
N HIS A 554 0.57 -5.00 -6.73
CA HIS A 554 -0.61 -4.92 -5.88
C HIS A 554 -1.76 -5.72 -6.52
N SER A 555 -2.54 -6.39 -5.67
CA SER A 555 -3.74 -7.17 -6.03
C SER A 555 -4.78 -6.41 -6.88
N GLY A 556 -4.81 -5.08 -6.83
CA GLY A 556 -5.97 -4.27 -7.18
C GLY A 556 -5.65 -2.86 -7.67
N GLY A 557 -4.73 -2.19 -6.96
CA GLY A 557 -4.49 -0.76 -7.10
C GLY A 557 -3.93 -0.35 -8.44
N MET A 558 -4.64 0.54 -9.10
CA MET A 558 -4.15 1.30 -10.25
C MET A 558 -4.13 2.79 -9.90
N VAL A 559 -3.13 3.52 -10.38
CA VAL A 559 -3.08 4.98 -10.28
C VAL A 559 -3.31 5.60 -11.65
N LEU A 560 -3.98 6.75 -11.65
CA LEU A 560 -4.26 7.56 -12.83
C LEU A 560 -3.91 9.02 -12.51
N THR A 561 -3.15 9.67 -13.39
CA THR A 561 -2.77 11.10 -13.22
C THR A 561 -3.04 11.90 -14.48
N ASP A 562 -3.15 13.23 -14.33
CA ASP A 562 -3.33 14.16 -15.45
C ASP A 562 -2.10 14.27 -16.36
N ARG A 563 -0.92 14.32 -15.74
CA ARG A 563 0.37 14.21 -16.39
C ARG A 563 0.82 12.76 -16.51
N PRO A 564 1.84 12.42 -17.31
CA PRO A 564 2.44 11.09 -17.29
C PRO A 564 2.81 10.66 -15.87
N VAL A 565 2.29 9.51 -15.42
CA VAL A 565 2.62 8.91 -14.11
C VAL A 565 4.13 8.74 -13.97
N GLY A 566 4.80 8.39 -15.08
CA GLY A 566 6.24 8.23 -15.16
C GLY A 566 7.05 9.49 -14.81
N GLU A 567 6.44 10.69 -14.86
CA GLU A 567 7.08 11.92 -14.38
C GLU A 567 6.88 12.13 -12.86
N VAL A 568 5.89 11.49 -12.25
CA VAL A 568 5.62 11.57 -10.81
C VAL A 568 6.43 10.51 -10.07
N VAL A 569 6.42 9.29 -10.57
CA VAL A 569 7.13 8.13 -10.03
C VAL A 569 7.52 7.23 -11.21
N PRO A 570 8.75 6.70 -11.27
CA PRO A 570 9.12 5.86 -12.38
C PRO A 570 8.24 4.61 -12.49
N ILE A 571 8.01 4.18 -13.73
CA ILE A 571 7.24 2.99 -14.05
C ILE A 571 8.17 1.90 -14.58
N GLU A 572 7.98 0.65 -14.14
CA GLU A 572 8.72 -0.51 -14.62
C GLU A 572 7.78 -1.65 -15.07
N HIS A 573 8.32 -2.58 -15.87
CA HIS A 573 7.60 -3.80 -16.25
C HIS A 573 7.33 -4.67 -15.02
N ALA A 574 6.09 -5.12 -14.90
CA ALA A 574 5.75 -6.16 -13.95
C ALA A 574 6.20 -7.54 -14.48
N ARG A 575 6.19 -8.57 -13.60
CA ARG A 575 6.45 -9.95 -14.05
C ARG A 575 5.31 -10.54 -14.87
N MET A 576 4.11 -9.97 -14.76
CA MET A 576 2.95 -10.38 -15.56
C MET A 576 2.97 -9.60 -16.88
N GLU A 577 2.79 -10.31 -17.98
CA GLU A 577 2.77 -9.73 -19.32
C GLU A 577 1.73 -8.62 -19.44
N GLY A 578 2.07 -7.55 -20.16
CA GLY A 578 1.15 -6.44 -20.43
C GLY A 578 0.87 -5.51 -19.25
N ARG A 579 1.50 -5.74 -18.08
CA ARG A 579 1.36 -4.90 -16.88
C ARG A 579 2.61 -4.09 -16.58
N THR A 580 2.39 -2.84 -16.20
CA THR A 580 3.40 -1.94 -15.67
C THR A 580 3.06 -1.56 -14.23
N VAL A 581 4.07 -1.34 -13.40
CA VAL A 581 3.91 -0.92 -12.00
C VAL A 581 4.69 0.36 -11.72
N ILE A 582 4.15 1.22 -10.86
CA ILE A 582 4.93 2.30 -10.23
C ILE A 582 5.85 1.71 -9.17
N GLN A 583 6.96 2.38 -8.89
CA GLN A 583 7.96 1.90 -7.92
C GLN A 583 7.54 2.02 -6.44
N TRP A 584 6.41 2.67 -6.16
CA TRP A 584 5.89 2.88 -4.81
C TRP A 584 4.81 1.88 -4.41
N ASP A 585 4.76 1.57 -3.11
CA ASP A 585 3.67 0.80 -2.53
C ASP A 585 2.42 1.68 -2.28
N LYS A 586 1.37 1.05 -1.74
CA LYS A 586 0.09 1.71 -1.43
C LYS A 586 0.25 2.88 -0.46
N ASP A 587 1.09 2.75 0.56
CA ASP A 587 1.24 3.77 1.59
C ASP A 587 2.06 4.94 1.06
N ASP A 588 3.12 4.65 0.30
CA ASP A 588 3.95 5.66 -0.36
C ASP A 588 3.16 6.45 -1.42
N ALA A 589 2.33 5.77 -2.23
CA ALA A 589 1.45 6.42 -3.17
C ALA A 589 0.42 7.34 -2.48
N ALA A 590 -0.19 6.87 -1.38
CA ALA A 590 -1.15 7.66 -0.60
C ALA A 590 -0.50 8.90 0.04
N TRP A 591 0.73 8.80 0.55
CA TRP A 591 1.45 9.95 1.10
C TRP A 591 1.68 11.05 0.02
N MET A 592 1.95 10.61 -1.21
CA MET A 592 2.07 11.46 -2.40
C MET A 592 0.74 11.94 -3.00
N GLY A 593 -0.40 11.62 -2.38
CA GLY A 593 -1.72 12.05 -2.86
C GLY A 593 -2.13 11.40 -4.19
N LEU A 594 -1.52 10.26 -4.54
CA LEU A 594 -1.95 9.48 -5.70
C LEU A 594 -3.27 8.79 -5.40
N VAL A 595 -4.28 9.12 -6.20
CA VAL A 595 -5.59 8.48 -6.10
C VAL A 595 -5.52 7.08 -6.70
N LYS A 596 -5.89 6.10 -5.87
CA LYS A 596 -5.91 4.68 -6.21
C LYS A 596 -7.31 4.26 -6.66
N PHE A 597 -7.35 3.42 -7.69
CA PHE A 597 -8.54 2.74 -8.18
C PHE A 597 -8.34 1.25 -7.97
N ASP A 598 -9.11 0.66 -7.06
CA ASP A 598 -9.02 -0.76 -6.76
C ASP A 598 -9.91 -1.55 -7.71
N LEU A 599 -9.28 -2.08 -8.75
CA LEU A 599 -9.86 -3.06 -9.65
C LEU A 599 -9.56 -4.41 -9.06
N LEU A 600 -10.47 -5.09 -8.36
CA LEU A 600 -10.16 -6.33 -7.66
C LEU A 600 -10.74 -7.55 -8.37
N GLY A 601 -10.10 -8.71 -8.19
CA GLY A 601 -10.58 -9.97 -8.75
C GLY A 601 -11.22 -10.80 -7.66
N LEU A 602 -12.49 -11.18 -7.84
CA LEU A 602 -13.22 -12.01 -6.89
C LEU A 602 -13.65 -13.32 -7.55
N GLY A 603 -13.05 -14.44 -7.13
CA GLY A 603 -13.32 -15.76 -7.70
C GLY A 603 -14.80 -16.18 -7.65
N MET A 604 -15.55 -15.71 -6.65
CA MET A 604 -17.01 -15.96 -6.60
C MET A 604 -17.77 -15.28 -7.75
N LEU A 605 -17.34 -14.11 -8.21
CA LEU A 605 -17.97 -13.48 -9.38
C LEU A 605 -17.69 -14.30 -10.64
N ALA A 606 -16.48 -14.85 -10.79
CA ALA A 606 -16.16 -15.78 -11.88
C ALA A 606 -17.02 -17.05 -11.81
N ALA A 607 -17.14 -17.66 -10.62
CA ALA A 607 -17.99 -18.84 -10.42
C ALA A 607 -19.46 -18.57 -10.78
N ILE A 608 -20.02 -17.42 -10.36
CA ILE A 608 -21.40 -17.03 -10.70
C ILE A 608 -21.54 -16.78 -12.20
N GLN A 609 -20.58 -16.09 -12.84
CA GLN A 609 -20.58 -15.88 -14.29
C GLN A 609 -20.60 -17.21 -15.05
N TYR A 610 -19.75 -18.16 -14.65
CA TYR A 610 -19.75 -19.52 -15.20
C TYR A 610 -21.09 -20.22 -15.04
N CYS A 611 -21.74 -20.06 -13.89
CA CYS A 611 -23.06 -20.62 -13.67
C CYS A 611 -24.10 -20.01 -14.61
N PHE A 612 -24.16 -18.69 -14.73
CA PHE A 612 -25.08 -18.02 -15.66
C PHE A 612 -24.87 -18.45 -17.11
N ASP A 613 -23.61 -18.54 -17.56
CA ASP A 613 -23.30 -19.00 -18.91
C ASP A 613 -23.72 -20.45 -19.16
N MET A 614 -23.47 -21.35 -18.19
CA MET A 614 -23.91 -22.74 -18.28
C MET A 614 -25.43 -22.89 -18.23
N ILE A 615 -26.11 -22.13 -17.37
CA ILE A 615 -27.58 -22.14 -17.27
C ILE A 615 -28.18 -21.67 -18.58
N ARG A 616 -27.72 -20.54 -19.12
CA ARG A 616 -28.16 -20.03 -20.42
C ARG A 616 -27.94 -21.03 -21.54
N ALA A 617 -26.76 -21.64 -21.62
CA ALA A 617 -26.45 -22.62 -22.65
C ALA A 617 -27.30 -23.89 -22.55
N ALA A 618 -27.62 -24.35 -21.33
CA ALA A 618 -28.35 -25.59 -21.10
C ALA A 618 -29.88 -25.43 -21.14
N THR A 619 -30.40 -24.27 -20.74
CA THR A 619 -31.85 -24.05 -20.51
C THR A 619 -32.45 -22.93 -21.37
N GLY A 620 -31.62 -22.01 -21.89
CA GLY A 620 -32.07 -20.78 -22.52
C GLY A 620 -32.50 -19.68 -21.54
N GLU A 621 -32.45 -19.92 -20.23
CA GLU A 621 -32.77 -18.92 -19.21
C GLU A 621 -31.59 -17.96 -19.00
N GLU A 622 -31.89 -16.67 -18.93
CA GLU A 622 -30.89 -15.62 -18.70
C GLU A 622 -31.09 -14.98 -17.33
N TRP A 623 -30.01 -14.91 -16.56
CA TRP A 623 -30.01 -14.38 -15.21
C TRP A 623 -28.91 -13.34 -15.04
N GLU A 624 -29.21 -12.32 -14.25
CA GLU A 624 -28.27 -11.32 -13.76
C GLU A 624 -28.40 -11.25 -12.23
N LEU A 625 -27.39 -10.71 -11.55
CA LEU A 625 -27.49 -10.47 -10.10
C LEU A 625 -28.71 -9.63 -9.72
N ALA A 626 -29.15 -8.72 -10.60
CA ALA A 626 -30.32 -7.87 -10.37
C ALA A 626 -31.66 -8.58 -10.62
N THR A 627 -31.68 -9.63 -11.46
CA THR A 627 -32.92 -10.31 -11.89
C THR A 627 -33.19 -11.62 -11.14
N ILE A 628 -32.23 -12.14 -10.38
CA ILE A 628 -32.46 -13.27 -9.47
C ILE A 628 -33.65 -12.95 -8.53
N PRO A 629 -34.62 -13.87 -8.36
CA PRO A 629 -35.74 -13.70 -7.43
C PRO A 629 -35.25 -13.41 -6.01
N LYS A 630 -35.73 -12.30 -5.43
CA LYS A 630 -35.37 -11.84 -4.08
C LYS A 630 -36.23 -12.51 -3.02
N GLU A 631 -35.67 -12.68 -1.82
CA GLU A 631 -36.38 -13.15 -0.62
C GLU A 631 -37.05 -14.54 -0.76
N GLU A 632 -36.48 -15.44 -1.56
CA GLU A 632 -37.03 -16.77 -1.76
C GLU A 632 -36.85 -17.64 -0.51
N ARG A 633 -37.97 -18.09 0.06
CA ARG A 633 -37.99 -18.91 1.28
C ARG A 633 -37.12 -20.16 1.21
N ALA A 634 -37.12 -20.86 0.08
CA ALA A 634 -36.39 -22.11 -0.08
C ALA A 634 -34.86 -21.94 0.01
N VAL A 635 -34.34 -20.79 -0.42
CA VAL A 635 -32.91 -20.42 -0.25
C VAL A 635 -32.56 -20.34 1.22
N TYR A 636 -33.39 -19.66 2.01
CA TYR A 636 -33.19 -19.56 3.46
C TYR A 636 -33.34 -20.91 4.16
N ASP A 637 -34.29 -21.75 3.74
CA ASP A 637 -34.46 -23.09 4.30
C ASP A 637 -33.23 -23.98 4.06
N MET A 638 -32.57 -23.87 2.90
CA MET A 638 -31.29 -24.52 2.63
C MET A 638 -30.18 -24.03 3.56
N LEU A 639 -30.05 -22.72 3.71
CA LEU A 639 -29.06 -22.11 4.60
C LEU A 639 -29.30 -22.49 6.08
N CYS A 640 -30.55 -22.52 6.54
CA CYS A 640 -30.90 -22.96 7.90
C CYS A 640 -30.51 -24.41 8.20
N ARG A 641 -30.38 -25.27 7.17
CA ARG A 641 -29.84 -26.64 7.31
C ARG A 641 -28.31 -26.69 7.29
N ALA A 642 -27.64 -25.53 7.27
CA ALA A 642 -26.20 -25.37 7.07
C ALA A 642 -25.67 -25.91 5.73
N ASP A 643 -26.53 -26.08 4.72
CA ASP A 643 -26.10 -26.55 3.40
C ASP A 643 -25.46 -25.41 2.58
N SER A 644 -24.25 -25.04 2.97
CA SER A 644 -23.57 -23.83 2.51
C SER A 644 -22.15 -24.07 2.00
N ILE A 645 -21.72 -25.32 1.83
CA ILE A 645 -20.43 -25.63 1.16
C ILE A 645 -20.43 -24.99 -0.23
N GLY A 646 -19.35 -24.25 -0.54
CA GLY A 646 -19.19 -23.50 -1.78
C GLY A 646 -19.92 -22.16 -1.84
N VAL A 647 -20.81 -21.86 -0.88
CA VAL A 647 -21.53 -20.59 -0.80
C VAL A 647 -20.60 -19.52 -0.23
N PHE A 648 -20.61 -18.34 -0.87
CA PHE A 648 -19.73 -17.24 -0.50
C PHE A 648 -19.85 -16.85 0.98
N GLN A 649 -18.71 -16.62 1.65
CA GLN A 649 -18.58 -16.13 3.05
C GLN A 649 -19.19 -17.01 4.17
N VAL A 650 -20.16 -17.88 3.89
CA VAL A 650 -20.91 -18.64 4.92
C VAL A 650 -20.59 -20.15 4.94
N GLU A 651 -19.55 -20.60 4.23
CA GLU A 651 -19.15 -22.01 4.15
C GLU A 651 -18.16 -22.47 5.23
N SER A 652 -17.56 -21.55 6.00
CA SER A 652 -16.59 -21.92 7.04
C SER A 652 -17.28 -22.70 8.17
N ARG A 653 -16.54 -23.54 8.91
CA ARG A 653 -17.12 -24.34 10.00
C ARG A 653 -17.88 -23.50 11.03
N ALA A 654 -17.34 -22.33 11.39
CA ALA A 654 -17.98 -21.44 12.35
C ALA A 654 -19.27 -20.81 11.77
N GLN A 655 -19.25 -20.42 10.49
CA GLN A 655 -20.43 -19.90 9.81
C GLN A 655 -21.52 -20.96 9.65
N MET A 656 -21.16 -22.15 9.16
CA MET A 656 -22.04 -23.32 9.07
C MET A 656 -22.64 -23.69 10.44
N GLY A 657 -21.86 -23.60 11.51
CA GLY A 657 -22.35 -23.85 12.87
C GLY A 657 -23.35 -22.81 13.37
N LEU A 658 -23.25 -21.55 12.93
CA LEU A 658 -24.18 -20.48 13.32
C LEU A 658 -25.49 -20.53 12.52
N LEU A 659 -25.46 -20.90 11.24
CA LEU A 659 -26.64 -20.86 10.37
C LEU A 659 -27.91 -21.54 10.95
N PRO A 660 -27.86 -22.78 11.49
CA PRO A 660 -29.02 -23.42 12.10
C PRO A 660 -29.52 -22.75 13.38
N ARG A 661 -28.68 -21.97 14.05
CA ARG A 661 -29.04 -21.23 15.26
C ARG A 661 -29.60 -19.86 14.92
N LEU A 662 -28.99 -19.18 13.96
CA LEU A 662 -29.44 -17.87 13.51
C LEU A 662 -30.77 -17.96 12.77
N GLN A 663 -31.02 -19.06 12.04
CA GLN A 663 -32.21 -19.24 11.21
C GLN A 663 -32.46 -18.02 10.31
N PRO A 664 -31.59 -17.71 9.32
CA PRO A 664 -31.85 -16.61 8.39
C PRO A 664 -33.21 -16.78 7.70
N ARG A 665 -34.02 -15.71 7.62
CA ARG A 665 -35.35 -15.71 7.01
C ARG A 665 -35.62 -14.52 6.09
N ARG A 666 -34.65 -13.61 6.00
CA ARG A 666 -34.67 -12.44 5.13
C ARG A 666 -33.26 -12.05 4.71
N PHE A 667 -33.11 -11.25 3.66
CA PHE A 667 -31.79 -10.82 3.18
C PHE A 667 -30.93 -10.19 4.27
N TYR A 668 -31.51 -9.31 5.09
CA TYR A 668 -30.78 -8.63 6.15
C TYR A 668 -30.21 -9.58 7.22
N ASP A 669 -30.77 -10.78 7.39
CA ASP A 669 -30.19 -11.76 8.31
C ASP A 669 -28.85 -12.31 7.80
N LEU A 670 -28.65 -12.37 6.47
CA LEU A 670 -27.37 -12.73 5.86
C LEU A 670 -26.33 -11.63 6.09
N VAL A 671 -26.76 -10.36 6.02
CA VAL A 671 -25.91 -9.20 6.35
C VAL A 671 -25.39 -9.30 7.78
N VAL A 672 -26.24 -9.70 8.73
CA VAL A 672 -25.82 -9.92 10.12
C VAL A 672 -24.96 -11.18 10.27
N GLN A 673 -25.29 -12.28 9.60
CA GLN A 673 -24.51 -13.54 9.62
C GLN A 673 -23.04 -13.32 9.25
N ILE A 674 -22.77 -12.54 8.20
CA ILE A 674 -21.41 -12.21 7.74
C ILE A 674 -20.63 -11.40 8.80
N ALA A 675 -21.33 -10.59 9.60
CA ALA A 675 -20.72 -9.75 10.62
C ALA A 675 -20.45 -10.50 11.94
N LEU A 676 -21.32 -11.44 12.35
CA LEU A 676 -21.28 -12.03 13.70
C LEU A 676 -20.07 -12.94 13.97
N ILE A 677 -19.58 -13.69 12.97
CA ILE A 677 -18.44 -14.62 13.14
C ILE A 677 -17.12 -13.87 12.98
N ARG A 678 -16.83 -12.98 13.93
CA ARG A 678 -15.62 -12.14 13.96
C ARG A 678 -15.17 -11.89 15.40
N PRO A 679 -13.87 -11.65 15.66
CA PRO A 679 -13.36 -11.41 17.01
C PRO A 679 -14.14 -10.33 17.78
N GLY A 680 -14.56 -9.24 17.11
CA GLY A 680 -15.30 -8.15 17.73
C GLY A 680 -16.64 -8.51 18.31
N PRO A 681 -17.63 -8.90 17.49
CA PRO A 681 -18.93 -9.33 17.99
C PRO A 681 -18.88 -10.50 18.96
N ILE A 682 -17.89 -11.39 18.85
CA ILE A 682 -17.65 -12.49 19.80
C ILE A 682 -17.18 -11.92 21.15
N GLN A 683 -16.15 -11.08 21.17
CA GLN A 683 -15.60 -10.47 22.40
C GLN A 683 -16.57 -9.46 23.04
N GLY A 684 -17.30 -8.70 22.23
CA GLY A 684 -18.35 -7.78 22.65
C GLY A 684 -19.65 -8.48 23.07
N GLY A 685 -19.70 -9.81 23.01
CA GLY A 685 -20.82 -10.61 23.48
C GLY A 685 -22.12 -10.40 22.70
N ALA A 686 -22.07 -9.92 21.45
CA ALA A 686 -23.27 -9.60 20.66
C ALA A 686 -23.94 -10.81 20.00
N VAL A 687 -23.18 -11.90 19.76
CA VAL A 687 -23.68 -13.09 19.03
C VAL A 687 -24.88 -13.72 19.76
N HIS A 688 -24.74 -14.02 21.06
CA HIS A 688 -25.79 -14.71 21.80
C HIS A 688 -27.05 -13.87 22.03
N PRO A 689 -26.98 -12.60 22.48
CA PRO A 689 -28.15 -11.74 22.62
C PRO A 689 -28.92 -11.60 21.30
N PHE A 690 -28.21 -11.42 20.18
CA PHE A 690 -28.86 -11.32 18.88
C PHE A 690 -29.62 -12.60 18.51
N VAL A 691 -28.97 -13.77 18.64
CA VAL A 691 -29.59 -15.07 18.34
C VAL A 691 -30.79 -15.33 19.25
N ARG A 692 -30.67 -15.10 20.57
CA ARG A 692 -31.78 -15.31 21.52
C ARG A 692 -32.97 -14.42 21.23
N ARG A 693 -32.75 -13.13 20.94
CA ARG A 693 -33.82 -12.19 20.60
C ARG A 693 -34.51 -12.57 19.29
N LYS A 694 -33.71 -12.97 18.30
CA LYS A 694 -34.24 -13.41 17.01
C LYS A 694 -35.11 -14.65 17.12
N LEU A 695 -34.74 -15.59 17.99
CA LEU A 695 -35.51 -16.80 18.27
C LEU A 695 -36.67 -16.58 19.27
N GLY A 696 -36.86 -15.35 19.77
CA GLY A 696 -37.91 -15.03 20.75
C GLY A 696 -37.64 -15.56 22.16
N HIS A 697 -36.41 -15.98 22.48
CA HIS A 697 -36.01 -16.42 23.82
C HIS A 697 -35.69 -15.25 24.76
N GLU A 698 -35.51 -14.04 24.24
CA GLU A 698 -35.24 -12.81 24.99
C GLU A 698 -36.03 -11.66 24.35
N PRO A 699 -36.71 -10.79 25.11
CA PRO A 699 -37.39 -9.63 24.54
C PRO A 699 -36.37 -8.62 23.97
N VAL A 700 -36.75 -7.92 22.90
CA VAL A 700 -35.95 -6.82 22.36
C VAL A 700 -36.08 -5.62 23.29
N VAL A 701 -34.94 -5.09 23.76
CA VAL A 701 -34.86 -3.94 24.64
C VAL A 701 -33.88 -2.93 24.07
N TYR A 702 -34.26 -1.66 24.10
CA TYR A 702 -33.42 -0.53 23.72
C TYR A 702 -33.05 0.29 24.95
N ALA A 703 -31.81 0.76 25.01
CA ALA A 703 -31.36 1.60 26.13
C ALA A 703 -32.05 2.98 26.14
N HIS A 704 -32.55 3.44 25.00
CA HIS A 704 -33.25 4.71 24.86
C HIS A 704 -34.15 4.71 23.60
N PRO A 705 -35.31 5.40 23.57
CA PRO A 705 -36.19 5.46 22.39
C PRO A 705 -35.48 5.94 21.12
N LYS A 706 -34.56 6.92 21.23
CA LYS A 706 -33.77 7.39 20.08
C LYS A 706 -32.85 6.32 19.46
N LEU A 707 -32.59 5.20 20.16
CA LEU A 707 -31.78 4.09 19.63
C LEU A 707 -32.60 3.04 18.89
N GLU A 708 -33.92 3.07 18.99
CA GLU A 708 -34.79 2.11 18.31
C GLU A 708 -34.64 2.18 16.78
N PRO A 709 -34.72 3.36 16.12
CA PRO A 709 -34.54 3.45 14.66
C PRO A 709 -33.16 2.99 14.17
N VAL A 710 -32.15 3.00 15.04
CA VAL A 710 -30.77 2.62 14.73
C VAL A 710 -30.56 1.11 14.85
N LEU A 711 -31.14 0.51 15.90
CA LEU A 711 -30.87 -0.87 16.31
C LEU A 711 -32.04 -1.83 16.02
N GLU A 712 -33.17 -1.37 15.49
CA GLU A 712 -34.33 -2.22 15.17
C GLU A 712 -33.95 -3.39 14.26
N ARG A 713 -33.13 -3.12 13.24
CA ARG A 713 -32.72 -4.12 12.25
C ARG A 713 -31.81 -5.20 12.85
N THR A 714 -31.13 -4.86 13.95
CA THR A 714 -30.26 -5.76 14.73
C THR A 714 -30.83 -6.10 16.11
N LEU A 715 -32.15 -5.96 16.30
CA LEU A 715 -32.86 -6.39 17.50
C LEU A 715 -32.28 -5.80 18.80
N GLY A 716 -31.93 -4.51 18.79
CA GLY A 716 -31.38 -3.80 19.95
C GLY A 716 -29.93 -4.16 20.28
N VAL A 717 -29.22 -4.88 19.40
CA VAL A 717 -27.81 -5.27 19.59
C VAL A 717 -26.96 -4.51 18.57
N PRO A 718 -25.98 -3.70 18.99
CA PRO A 718 -25.06 -3.05 18.05
C PRO A 718 -24.14 -4.12 17.42
N VAL A 719 -24.09 -4.14 16.08
CA VAL A 719 -23.27 -5.09 15.31
C VAL A 719 -22.29 -4.35 14.38
N PHE A 720 -22.71 -3.24 13.80
CA PHE A 720 -21.97 -2.55 12.74
C PHE A 720 -21.37 -1.20 13.19
N GLN A 721 -20.33 -0.76 12.47
CA GLN A 721 -19.69 0.55 12.71
C GLN A 721 -20.65 1.72 12.50
N GLU A 722 -21.46 1.67 11.44
CA GLU A 722 -22.45 2.69 11.08
C GLU A 722 -23.49 2.85 12.19
N GLN A 723 -23.91 1.77 12.83
CA GLN A 723 -24.81 1.83 13.97
C GLN A 723 -24.20 2.57 15.16
N LEU A 724 -22.89 2.42 15.42
CA LEU A 724 -22.22 3.16 16.48
C LEU A 724 -22.17 4.66 16.18
N MET A 725 -21.91 5.01 14.91
CA MET A 725 -21.95 6.40 14.46
C MET A 725 -23.34 6.98 14.68
N GLN A 726 -24.38 6.26 14.25
CA GLN A 726 -25.77 6.66 14.42
C GLN A 726 -26.19 6.71 15.89
N MET A 727 -25.68 5.83 16.75
CA MET A 727 -25.89 5.91 18.20
C MET A 727 -25.29 7.20 18.76
N ALA A 728 -24.04 7.53 18.41
CA ALA A 728 -23.39 8.77 18.84
C ALA A 728 -24.14 10.02 18.38
N MET A 729 -24.66 10.01 17.15
CA MET A 729 -25.50 11.09 16.63
C MET A 729 -26.85 11.17 17.38
N ALA A 730 -27.51 10.03 17.59
CA ALA A 730 -28.87 9.99 18.12
C ALA A 730 -28.96 10.30 19.61
N VAL A 731 -28.06 9.75 20.45
CA VAL A 731 -28.08 9.99 21.91
C VAL A 731 -27.01 10.95 22.38
N GLY A 732 -25.93 11.14 21.63
CA GLY A 732 -24.84 12.05 21.97
C GLY A 732 -24.91 13.40 21.26
N GLU A 733 -25.91 13.64 20.41
CA GLU A 733 -26.07 14.87 19.60
C GLU A 733 -24.79 15.22 18.82
N CYS A 734 -23.98 14.20 18.48
CA CYS A 734 -22.80 14.34 17.64
C CYS A 734 -23.21 14.62 16.19
N THR A 735 -22.41 15.41 15.48
CA THR A 735 -22.54 15.52 14.02
C THR A 735 -22.08 14.21 13.35
N GLY A 736 -22.45 13.98 12.08
CA GLY A 736 -21.96 12.82 11.33
C GLY A 736 -20.42 12.78 11.22
N GLU A 737 -19.79 13.94 11.24
CA GLU A 737 -18.33 14.07 11.17
C GLU A 737 -17.67 13.77 12.52
N ASP A 738 -18.25 14.24 13.64
CA ASP A 738 -17.84 13.84 14.99
C ASP A 738 -17.92 12.31 15.17
N ALA A 739 -18.97 11.70 14.60
CA ALA A 739 -19.22 10.27 14.70
C ALA A 739 -18.17 9.44 13.92
N ASP A 740 -17.76 9.85 12.71
CA ASP A 740 -16.65 9.17 12.01
C ASP A 740 -15.32 9.38 12.74
N LEU A 741 -15.09 10.57 13.31
CA LEU A 741 -13.89 10.83 14.10
C LEU A 741 -13.82 9.93 15.34
N LEU A 742 -14.93 9.75 16.06
CA LEU A 742 -15.04 8.85 17.22
C LEU A 742 -14.70 7.41 16.84
N ARG A 743 -15.24 6.93 15.71
CA ARG A 743 -14.97 5.58 15.17
C ARG A 743 -13.47 5.39 14.89
N ARG A 744 -12.79 6.38 14.30
CA ARG A 744 -11.35 6.30 13.97
C ARG A 744 -10.46 6.34 15.20
N ALA A 745 -10.75 7.27 16.09
CA ALA A 745 -9.88 7.59 17.23
C ALA A 745 -9.66 6.36 18.13
N MET A 746 -10.69 5.54 18.28
CA MET A 746 -10.67 4.35 19.14
C MET A 746 -9.85 3.16 18.60
N GLY A 747 -9.34 3.22 17.35
CA GLY A 747 -8.46 2.21 16.75
C GLY A 747 -6.96 2.58 16.73
N SER A 748 -6.57 3.75 17.24
CA SER A 748 -5.19 4.26 17.17
C SER A 748 -4.60 4.50 18.57
N LYS A 749 -3.33 4.12 18.78
CA LYS A 749 -2.62 4.29 20.08
C LYS A 749 -2.38 5.75 20.49
N ARG A 750 -2.68 6.74 19.64
CA ARG A 750 -2.36 8.17 19.84
C ARG A 750 -3.56 9.11 19.96
N GLY A 751 -4.77 8.59 20.12
CA GLY A 751 -5.98 9.42 20.18
C GLY A 751 -6.33 10.04 21.54
N VAL A 752 -5.51 9.90 22.59
CA VAL A 752 -5.98 10.10 23.99
C VAL A 752 -6.59 11.49 24.22
N GLU A 753 -5.99 12.58 23.73
CA GLU A 753 -6.56 13.94 23.92
C GLU A 753 -7.82 14.21 23.08
N ARG A 754 -7.88 13.79 21.80
CA ARG A 754 -9.08 13.94 20.96
C ARG A 754 -10.23 13.01 21.36
N ILE A 755 -9.91 11.86 21.96
CA ILE A 755 -10.89 10.92 22.50
C ILE A 755 -11.56 11.52 23.73
N GLU A 756 -10.83 12.20 24.60
CA GLU A 756 -11.41 12.84 25.79
C GLU A 756 -12.36 13.99 25.40
N SER A 757 -12.01 14.84 24.43
CA SER A 757 -12.93 15.92 23.98
C SER A 757 -14.22 15.38 23.35
N LEU A 758 -14.15 14.29 22.58
CA LEU A 758 -15.33 13.65 22.00
C LEU A 758 -16.14 12.88 23.05
N ARG A 759 -15.46 12.32 24.05
CA ARG A 759 -16.09 11.67 25.19
C ARG A 759 -16.94 12.69 25.95
N GLU A 760 -16.38 13.83 26.34
CA GLU A 760 -17.13 14.89 27.02
C GLU A 760 -18.39 15.27 26.26
N LYS A 761 -18.26 15.58 24.96
CA LYS A 761 -19.40 15.91 24.08
C LYS A 761 -20.46 14.80 24.05
N LEU A 762 -20.04 13.53 23.94
CA LEU A 762 -20.97 12.40 23.93
C LEU A 762 -21.72 12.28 25.28
N TYR A 763 -21.04 12.44 26.41
CA TYR A 763 -21.67 12.39 27.73
C TYR A 763 -22.62 13.58 27.96
N GLU A 764 -22.29 14.78 27.50
CA GLU A 764 -23.18 15.95 27.54
C GLU A 764 -24.46 15.75 26.71
N GLY A 765 -24.32 15.21 25.49
CA GLY A 765 -25.46 14.86 24.65
C GLY A 765 -26.33 13.76 25.28
N MET A 766 -25.71 12.73 25.85
CA MET A 766 -26.41 11.68 26.58
C MET A 766 -27.17 12.24 27.79
N ALA A 767 -26.56 13.14 28.55
CA ALA A 767 -27.19 13.80 29.70
C ALA A 767 -28.40 14.64 29.28
N THR A 768 -28.33 15.34 28.15
CA THR A 768 -29.46 16.10 27.57
C THR A 768 -30.62 15.17 27.19
N ASN A 769 -30.31 13.92 26.83
CA ASN A 769 -31.27 12.86 26.55
C ASN A 769 -31.68 12.03 27.78
N GLY A 770 -31.34 12.47 29.00
CA GLY A 770 -31.69 11.78 30.24
C GLY A 770 -30.90 10.49 30.51
N LEU A 771 -29.82 10.24 29.77
CA LEU A 771 -28.90 9.13 29.98
C LEU A 771 -27.71 9.60 30.83
N VAL A 772 -27.71 9.24 32.11
CA VAL A 772 -26.64 9.60 33.07
C VAL A 772 -26.21 8.38 33.89
N GLY A 773 -25.00 8.44 34.46
CA GLY A 773 -24.45 7.36 35.31
C GLY A 773 -24.25 6.06 34.54
N GLU A 774 -24.58 4.92 35.16
CA GLU A 774 -24.30 3.58 34.62
C GLU A 774 -24.89 3.35 33.21
N ALA A 775 -26.03 3.98 32.88
CA ALA A 775 -26.65 3.85 31.56
C ALA A 775 -25.80 4.50 30.46
N ALA A 776 -25.23 5.68 30.73
CA ALA A 776 -24.31 6.38 29.83
C ALA A 776 -22.98 5.62 29.71
N ASP A 777 -22.43 5.16 30.83
CA ASP A 777 -21.19 4.38 30.87
C ASP A 777 -21.32 3.08 30.05
N ALA A 778 -22.46 2.38 30.17
CA ALA A 778 -22.72 1.17 29.42
C ALA A 778 -22.84 1.41 27.90
N ILE A 779 -23.41 2.54 27.47
CA ILE A 779 -23.48 2.92 26.04
C ILE A 779 -22.09 3.27 25.54
N TYR A 780 -21.33 4.07 26.27
CA TYR A 780 -19.96 4.43 25.91
C TYR A 780 -19.06 3.21 25.81
N ALA A 781 -19.11 2.30 26.80
CA ALA A 781 -18.33 1.07 26.80
C ALA A 781 -18.64 0.18 25.58
N LYS A 782 -19.90 0.11 25.14
CA LYS A 782 -20.29 -0.60 23.91
C LYS A 782 -19.71 0.06 22.66
N ILE A 783 -19.80 1.39 22.56
CA ILE A 783 -19.20 2.13 21.45
C ILE A 783 -17.68 1.89 21.40
N GLN A 784 -17.00 1.95 22.54
CA GLN A 784 -15.55 1.73 22.66
C GLN A 784 -15.13 0.30 22.32
N ALA A 785 -15.83 -0.72 22.85
CA ALA A 785 -15.51 -2.12 22.60
C ALA A 785 -15.65 -2.50 21.12
N PHE A 786 -16.65 -1.93 20.44
CA PHE A 786 -16.89 -2.21 19.02
C PHE A 786 -16.05 -1.37 18.07
N ALA A 787 -15.53 -0.20 18.46
CA ALA A 787 -14.73 0.60 17.55
C ALA A 787 -13.41 -0.08 17.12
N ASN A 788 -12.88 -0.99 17.94
CA ASN A 788 -11.68 -1.78 17.60
C ASN A 788 -11.94 -2.98 16.67
N PHE A 789 -13.19 -3.43 16.54
CA PHE A 789 -13.48 -4.72 15.88
C PHE A 789 -14.81 -4.79 15.12
N GLY A 790 -15.56 -3.69 15.06
CA GLY A 790 -16.86 -3.59 14.40
C GLY A 790 -16.70 -3.74 12.90
N PHE A 791 -17.67 -4.37 12.25
CA PHE A 791 -17.69 -4.56 10.81
C PHE A 791 -18.51 -3.46 10.13
N ALA A 792 -18.16 -3.09 8.89
CA ALA A 792 -18.93 -2.10 8.13
C ALA A 792 -20.22 -2.73 7.60
N GLU A 793 -21.36 -2.10 7.88
CA GLU A 793 -22.68 -2.54 7.42
C GLU A 793 -22.75 -2.52 5.90
N SER A 794 -22.27 -1.45 5.28
CA SER A 794 -22.26 -1.26 3.82
C SER A 794 -21.49 -2.37 3.10
N HIS A 795 -20.33 -2.73 3.63
CA HIS A 795 -19.53 -3.82 3.11
C HIS A 795 -20.24 -5.18 3.29
N SER A 796 -20.89 -5.40 4.43
CA SER A 796 -21.67 -6.62 4.69
C SER A 796 -22.88 -6.74 3.74
N LEU A 797 -23.55 -5.63 3.44
CA LEU A 797 -24.64 -5.56 2.47
C LEU A 797 -24.19 -5.96 1.07
N SER A 798 -23.06 -5.44 0.59
CA SER A 798 -22.50 -5.84 -0.71
C SER A 798 -22.21 -7.34 -0.75
N PHE A 799 -21.58 -7.91 0.27
CA PHE A 799 -21.25 -9.34 0.30
C PHE A 799 -22.48 -10.23 0.43
N ALA A 800 -23.50 -9.82 1.19
CA ALA A 800 -24.74 -10.58 1.34
C ALA A 800 -25.45 -10.83 0.00
N LEU A 801 -25.32 -9.92 -0.97
CA LEU A 801 -25.85 -10.13 -2.34
C LEU A 801 -25.22 -11.36 -3.00
N LEU A 802 -23.90 -11.54 -2.87
CA LEU A 802 -23.20 -12.70 -3.42
C LEU A 802 -23.49 -13.98 -2.63
N VAL A 803 -23.68 -13.88 -1.31
CA VAL A 803 -24.16 -15.02 -0.49
C VAL A 803 -25.51 -15.49 -1.01
N TYR A 804 -26.45 -14.56 -1.21
CA TYR A 804 -27.78 -14.88 -1.69
C TYR A 804 -27.75 -15.45 -3.11
N ALA A 805 -27.04 -14.81 -4.04
CA ALA A 805 -26.92 -15.26 -5.43
C ALA A 805 -26.29 -16.66 -5.53
N SER A 806 -25.17 -16.91 -4.85
CA SER A 806 -24.54 -18.24 -4.84
C SER A 806 -25.43 -19.30 -4.19
N SER A 807 -26.18 -18.95 -3.14
CA SER A 807 -27.16 -19.86 -2.52
C SER A 807 -28.34 -20.18 -3.43
N TRP A 808 -28.85 -19.18 -4.15
CA TRP A 808 -29.96 -19.34 -5.09
C TRP A 808 -29.57 -20.25 -6.26
N ILE A 809 -28.39 -20.01 -6.85
CA ILE A 809 -27.85 -20.85 -7.92
C ILE A 809 -27.61 -22.28 -7.43
N LYS A 810 -27.06 -22.45 -6.22
CA LYS A 810 -26.87 -23.78 -5.61
C LYS A 810 -28.19 -24.55 -5.46
N LEU A 811 -29.27 -23.85 -5.07
CA LEU A 811 -30.58 -24.46 -4.87
C LEU A 811 -31.22 -24.89 -6.20
N HIS A 812 -31.23 -24.00 -7.20
CA HIS A 812 -31.97 -24.20 -8.44
C HIS A 812 -31.16 -24.91 -9.54
N TYR A 813 -29.84 -24.70 -9.57
CA TYR A 813 -28.93 -25.25 -10.59
C TYR A 813 -27.68 -25.88 -9.94
N PRO A 814 -27.84 -26.90 -9.07
CA PRO A 814 -26.72 -27.47 -8.31
C PRO A 814 -25.59 -28.02 -9.20
N ALA A 815 -25.92 -28.55 -10.38
CA ALA A 815 -24.93 -29.05 -11.33
C ALA A 815 -24.07 -27.91 -11.92
N ALA A 816 -24.71 -26.80 -12.33
CA ALA A 816 -23.99 -25.62 -12.81
C ALA A 816 -23.16 -24.99 -11.68
N PHE A 817 -23.71 -24.92 -10.46
CA PHE A 817 -23.01 -24.41 -9.29
C PHE A 817 -21.73 -25.18 -8.99
N LEU A 818 -21.80 -26.52 -8.92
CA LEU A 818 -20.64 -27.36 -8.66
C LEU A 818 -19.58 -27.23 -9.77
N ALA A 819 -20.01 -27.26 -11.04
CA ALA A 819 -19.11 -27.08 -12.17
C ALA A 819 -18.43 -25.71 -12.16
N GLY A 820 -19.17 -24.65 -11.82
CA GLY A 820 -18.66 -23.28 -11.71
C GLY A 820 -17.62 -23.14 -10.61
N LEU A 821 -17.87 -23.74 -9.44
CA LEU A 821 -16.92 -23.76 -8.32
C LEU A 821 -15.63 -24.52 -8.65
N LEU A 822 -15.74 -25.67 -9.31
CA LEU A 822 -14.57 -26.45 -9.72
C LEU A 822 -13.72 -25.70 -10.75
N ARG A 823 -14.38 -24.99 -11.67
CA ARG A 823 -13.72 -24.20 -12.71
C ARG A 823 -13.00 -22.96 -12.14
N ALA A 824 -13.54 -22.35 -11.09
CA ALA A 824 -13.02 -21.11 -10.50
C ALA A 824 -11.95 -21.33 -9.41
N GLN A 825 -11.42 -22.55 -9.24
CA GLN A 825 -10.34 -22.82 -8.28
C GLN A 825 -9.00 -22.18 -8.71
N PRO A 826 -8.16 -21.71 -7.77
CA PRO A 826 -8.29 -21.84 -6.31
C PRO A 826 -9.22 -20.79 -5.68
N MET A 827 -10.27 -21.22 -4.97
CA MET A 827 -11.15 -20.35 -4.19
C MET A 827 -11.92 -21.11 -3.10
N GLY A 828 -12.42 -20.38 -2.10
CA GLY A 828 -13.23 -20.94 -1.01
C GLY A 828 -12.43 -21.68 0.06
N PHE A 829 -13.13 -22.19 1.07
CA PHE A 829 -12.54 -22.90 2.22
C PHE A 829 -12.17 -24.36 1.93
N TYR A 830 -12.78 -24.96 0.91
CA TYR A 830 -12.62 -26.37 0.58
C TYR A 830 -11.99 -26.50 -0.79
N SER A 831 -10.83 -27.16 -0.86
CA SER A 831 -10.24 -27.61 -2.12
C SER A 831 -10.87 -28.94 -2.56
N PRO A 832 -10.96 -29.21 -3.87
CA PRO A 832 -11.51 -30.45 -4.42
C PRO A 832 -10.89 -31.75 -3.86
#